data_AF-A0A1I7FZY1-F1
#
_entry.id   AF-A0A1I7FZY1-F1
#
_cell.length_a   1.000
_cell.length_b   1.000
_cell.length_c   1.000
_cell.angle_alpha   90.00
_cell.angle_beta   90.00
_cell.angle_gamma   90.00
#
_symmetry.space_group_name_H-M   'P 1'
#
loop_
_entity.id
_entity.type
_entity.pdbx_description
1 polymer ?
#
loop_
_entity_poly.entity_id
_entity_poly.type
_entity_poly.pdbx_seq_one_letter_code
_entity_poly.pdbx_strand_id
1 'polypeptide(L)'
;MTEESNRLKLCDEEQIPWKKWGPYLSERQWGTVREDYSDNGDAWNYFPHSQSGARAYRWGEDGLAGISDDRQLLCFALALWNGRDPVLKERLFGLTNPQGNHGEDVKEYYFYLDATPTHSYLKYLYKYPQTAYPYEDLVTTSGRRSRQESEYELLDTGIFDENRYFDIFVEYAQAAPEDILIRISVINRGPETADLRLLPTLWFRNTWSWEPGSVKPQLSQEGNQNDYRIIRARHNELGDYQLYCADTPTLLFCENETNAWRLFRSNNKGPYTKDGIDDYVVHGKTDAINPANNGTKAVADYALSILSGETRIIRLRLCKADSVKADTFFTGFDERIDQRKKEADHFYESLSGDRLNKEQQCILRQALAGMIWTKQYYEFDVARWLNEHPRHSTRNADWQHMQCRDIISMPDKWEYPWFAAWDSAFHVLPLAMIDPTFAKQQLNLFLGNRYQHPNGQIPAYEWNFNDVNPPVHAWAVYVVYQICQDYHSQNDLTFLKSAFASLEHNFSWWESHREPDKNVYEGGFLGLDNIGVFDRSAALPTGGHLEQSDATAWMTLFSQSMLQIALELSLHDPDYEQRVLSYLNKFMATAAAMQDISDEHRDMWDEEDGFFYNVLRFPDGHSTRIKVRSLVGLLPLCAVTVVEESTLNKLPQVAKYFENLVKRRNHLTAHIFCPIKPGVENRRLLAIMDEKKLRQILTKMLDEQEFLSPHGIRSLSKYHQEHPYEFHWNGQTFSANYQPGESDSAMFGGNSNWRGPVWVPVNILIIRALLALYAYYGENFQIECPTGSGRQCNLFQVARMIAVRLLHIFLPDEYGRRPVFGGTEKFQTDPHWRDCLLFYEYFHGEDGSGLGASHQTGWTGVMAALLSIFGSLEEEELAELGMQEIPAILAGNNSV
;
A
#
# COMPACT_ATOMS: atom_id res chain seq x y z
N MET A 1 -5.67 -23.54 -17.38
CA MET A 1 -6.38 -22.70 -16.40
C MET A 1 -6.26 -23.39 -15.05
N THR A 2 -5.78 -22.70 -14.01
CA THR A 2 -5.58 -23.29 -12.68
C THR A 2 -6.91 -23.38 -11.92
N GLU A 3 -6.98 -24.18 -10.85
CA GLU A 3 -8.16 -24.26 -9.98
C GLU A 3 -8.49 -22.90 -9.33
N GLU A 4 -7.46 -22.12 -8.99
CA GLU A 4 -7.67 -20.78 -8.43
C GLU A 4 -8.23 -19.80 -9.46
N SER A 5 -7.71 -19.82 -10.70
CA SER A 5 -8.28 -19.03 -11.80
C SER A 5 -9.75 -19.40 -12.07
N ASN A 6 -10.12 -20.69 -11.93
CA ASN A 6 -11.51 -21.12 -12.03
C ASN A 6 -12.37 -20.51 -10.91
N ARG A 7 -11.89 -20.48 -9.66
CA ARG A 7 -12.64 -19.86 -8.55
C ARG A 7 -12.85 -18.37 -8.73
N LEU A 8 -11.82 -17.66 -9.20
CA LEU A 8 -11.96 -16.24 -9.52
C LEU A 8 -13.04 -16.01 -10.57
N LYS A 9 -13.05 -16.82 -11.62
CA LYS A 9 -14.10 -16.77 -12.64
C LYS A 9 -15.49 -17.04 -12.06
N LEU A 10 -15.62 -18.03 -11.16
CA LEU A 10 -16.89 -18.31 -10.47
C LEU A 10 -17.32 -17.15 -9.55
N CYS A 11 -16.39 -16.43 -8.92
CA CYS A 11 -16.70 -15.21 -8.18
C CYS A 11 -17.24 -14.12 -9.11
N ASP A 12 -16.59 -13.91 -10.26
CA ASP A 12 -16.89 -12.81 -11.14
C ASP A 12 -18.17 -13.05 -11.96
N GLU A 13 -18.36 -14.25 -12.52
CA GLU A 13 -19.47 -14.58 -13.42
C GLU A 13 -20.70 -15.13 -12.68
N GLU A 14 -20.47 -16.03 -11.71
CA GLU A 14 -21.54 -16.74 -10.99
C GLU A 14 -21.81 -16.17 -9.59
N GLN A 15 -21.02 -15.19 -9.15
CA GLN A 15 -21.15 -14.55 -7.82
C GLN A 15 -21.05 -15.55 -6.66
N ILE A 16 -20.25 -16.61 -6.85
CA ILE A 16 -19.98 -17.59 -5.78
C ILE A 16 -19.10 -16.92 -4.70
N PRO A 17 -19.50 -16.96 -3.42
CA PRO A 17 -18.94 -16.07 -2.40
C PRO A 17 -17.61 -16.54 -1.80
N TRP A 18 -16.65 -17.04 -2.59
CA TRP A 18 -15.33 -17.46 -2.07
C TRP A 18 -14.61 -16.32 -1.33
N LYS A 19 -14.76 -15.08 -1.82
CA LYS A 19 -14.19 -13.87 -1.21
C LYS A 19 -14.98 -13.38 0.02
N LYS A 20 -16.05 -14.07 0.46
CA LYS A 20 -16.83 -13.64 1.63
C LYS A 20 -16.00 -13.66 2.90
N TRP A 21 -15.12 -14.63 3.07
CA TRP A 21 -14.17 -14.68 4.18
C TRP A 21 -12.77 -14.36 3.69
N GLY A 22 -12.08 -13.47 4.39
CA GLY A 22 -10.74 -13.03 4.00
C GLY A 22 -10.01 -12.33 5.14
N PRO A 23 -8.76 -11.92 4.92
CA PRO A 23 -7.89 -11.31 5.93
C PRO A 23 -8.25 -9.83 6.20
N TYR A 24 -9.54 -9.53 6.38
CA TYR A 24 -10.07 -8.17 6.38
C TYR A 24 -9.98 -7.44 7.73
N LEU A 25 -9.55 -8.12 8.79
CA LEU A 25 -9.25 -7.49 10.08
C LEU A 25 -8.02 -6.60 9.96
N SER A 26 -8.02 -5.42 10.57
CA SER A 26 -6.80 -4.61 10.67
C SER A 26 -5.78 -5.28 11.59
N GLU A 27 -4.50 -4.93 11.46
CA GLU A 27 -3.49 -5.30 12.46
C GLU A 27 -3.49 -4.31 13.64
N ARG A 28 -3.98 -3.09 13.41
CA ARG A 28 -4.23 -2.06 14.42
C ARG A 28 -5.52 -1.28 14.12
N GLN A 29 -6.43 -1.21 15.11
CA GLN A 29 -7.61 -0.33 15.07
C GLN A 29 -7.53 0.82 16.10
N TRP A 30 -6.80 0.63 17.19
CA TRP A 30 -6.55 1.67 18.19
C TRP A 30 -5.72 2.82 17.62
N GLY A 31 -5.89 4.04 18.14
CA GLY A 31 -5.16 5.23 17.67
C GLY A 31 -5.49 5.67 16.22
N THR A 32 -6.65 5.29 15.68
CA THR A 32 -7.11 5.73 14.35
C THR A 32 -8.00 6.96 14.46
N VAL A 33 -8.06 7.75 13.39
CA VAL A 33 -8.86 8.98 13.33
C VAL A 33 -10.34 8.69 13.49
N ARG A 34 -10.85 7.62 12.86
CA ARG A 34 -12.25 7.22 12.98
C ARG A 34 -12.64 6.84 14.42
N GLU A 35 -11.68 6.35 15.22
CA GLU A 35 -11.88 6.02 16.64
C GLU A 35 -11.58 7.21 17.59
N ASP A 36 -11.16 8.36 17.05
CA ASP A 36 -10.88 9.58 17.80
C ASP A 36 -12.17 10.31 18.15
N TYR A 37 -12.39 10.50 19.44
CA TYR A 37 -13.47 11.31 20.00
C TYR A 37 -12.89 12.24 21.08
N SER A 38 -11.62 12.64 20.95
CA SER A 38 -11.02 13.68 21.77
C SER A 38 -11.48 15.08 21.36
N ASP A 39 -11.29 16.07 22.23
CA ASP A 39 -11.62 17.46 21.94
C ASP A 39 -10.53 18.17 21.10
N ASN A 40 -9.34 17.59 21.00
CA ASN A 40 -8.15 18.20 20.39
C ASN A 40 -7.63 17.45 19.14
N GLY A 41 -8.29 16.36 18.72
CA GLY A 41 -7.89 15.56 17.56
C GLY A 41 -6.71 14.61 17.81
N ASP A 42 -6.38 14.33 19.07
CA ASP A 42 -5.29 13.44 19.48
C ASP A 42 -5.77 11.98 19.55
N ALA A 43 -5.89 11.36 18.38
CA ALA A 43 -6.35 9.98 18.22
C ALA A 43 -5.50 8.97 19.03
N TRP A 44 -4.18 9.17 19.06
CA TRP A 44 -3.22 8.28 19.71
C TRP A 44 -3.43 8.19 21.21
N ASN A 45 -3.54 9.34 21.89
CA ASN A 45 -3.73 9.36 23.34
C ASN A 45 -5.20 9.16 23.75
N TYR A 46 -6.15 9.37 22.84
CA TYR A 46 -7.57 9.16 23.11
C TYR A 46 -7.95 7.67 23.23
N PHE A 47 -7.47 6.86 22.28
CA PHE A 47 -7.69 5.42 22.28
C PHE A 47 -6.35 4.69 22.07
N PRO A 48 -5.46 4.68 23.08
CA PRO A 48 -4.16 4.04 23.01
C PRO A 48 -4.26 2.51 23.12
N HIS A 49 -3.17 1.83 22.76
CA HIS A 49 -3.03 0.37 22.88
C HIS A 49 -3.45 -0.18 24.25
N SER A 50 -3.14 0.50 25.36
CA SER A 50 -3.48 0.04 26.72
C SER A 50 -4.98 -0.09 27.00
N GLN A 51 -5.84 0.55 26.19
CA GLN A 51 -7.29 0.43 26.28
C GLN A 51 -7.86 -0.66 25.35
N SER A 52 -7.12 -1.07 24.31
CA SER A 52 -7.61 -1.93 23.20
C SER A 52 -8.26 -3.24 23.64
N GLY A 53 -7.70 -3.89 24.67
CA GLY A 53 -8.24 -5.15 25.22
C GLY A 53 -9.54 -4.97 26.00
N ALA A 54 -9.79 -3.76 26.52
CA ALA A 54 -10.92 -3.48 27.41
C ALA A 54 -12.00 -2.57 26.76
N ARG A 55 -11.72 -1.96 25.61
CA ARG A 55 -12.61 -1.02 24.91
C ARG A 55 -13.06 -1.62 23.58
N ALA A 56 -14.37 -1.63 23.34
CA ALA A 56 -14.92 -2.02 22.05
C ALA A 56 -14.66 -0.92 21.01
N TYR A 57 -14.28 -1.33 19.81
CA TYR A 57 -14.13 -0.45 18.67
C TYR A 57 -15.50 -0.16 18.05
N ARG A 58 -15.54 0.89 17.24
CA ARG A 58 -16.78 1.32 16.61
C ARG A 58 -16.79 1.07 15.12
N TRP A 59 -15.70 1.41 14.44
CA TRP A 59 -15.66 1.48 12.98
C TRP A 59 -14.93 0.29 12.34
N GLY A 60 -14.33 -0.57 13.16
CA GLY A 60 -13.67 -1.77 12.69
C GLY A 60 -13.27 -2.68 13.85
N GLU A 61 -12.41 -3.65 13.59
CA GLU A 61 -11.80 -4.54 14.57
C GLU A 61 -10.35 -4.83 14.13
N ASP A 62 -9.51 -5.17 15.10
CA ASP A 62 -8.15 -5.68 14.91
C ASP A 62 -8.03 -7.11 15.43
N GLY A 63 -7.03 -7.84 14.94
CA GLY A 63 -6.74 -9.17 15.47
C GLY A 63 -5.55 -9.85 14.79
N LEU A 64 -4.71 -10.49 15.60
CA LEU A 64 -3.51 -11.18 15.15
C LEU A 64 -3.83 -12.34 14.19
N ALA A 65 -3.25 -12.31 12.99
CA ALA A 65 -3.45 -13.30 11.93
C ALA A 65 -4.94 -13.52 11.58
N GLY A 66 -5.73 -12.46 11.67
CA GLY A 66 -7.19 -12.54 11.69
C GLY A 66 -7.87 -12.60 10.32
N ILE A 67 -9.05 -13.22 10.28
CA ILE A 67 -10.01 -13.17 9.17
C ILE A 67 -11.38 -12.69 9.65
N SER A 68 -12.18 -12.15 8.74
CA SER A 68 -13.59 -11.87 8.98
C SER A 68 -14.44 -12.12 7.74
N ASP A 69 -15.76 -12.07 7.89
CA ASP A 69 -16.61 -11.89 6.72
C ASP A 69 -16.38 -10.50 6.09
N ASP A 70 -16.86 -10.33 4.86
CA ASP A 70 -16.72 -9.15 4.00
C ASP A 70 -17.37 -7.87 4.56
N ARG A 71 -18.19 -7.99 5.61
CA ARG A 71 -18.76 -6.86 6.36
C ARG A 71 -18.22 -6.73 7.79
N GLN A 72 -17.22 -7.55 8.13
CA GLN A 72 -16.57 -7.64 9.43
C GLN A 72 -17.59 -7.73 10.58
N LEU A 73 -18.63 -8.55 10.40
CA LEU A 73 -19.65 -8.80 11.41
C LEU A 73 -19.18 -9.88 12.38
N LEU A 74 -18.62 -10.99 11.86
CA LEU A 74 -18.04 -12.08 12.61
C LEU A 74 -16.54 -12.17 12.30
N CYS A 75 -15.75 -12.12 13.36
CA CYS A 75 -14.30 -12.03 13.32
C CYS A 75 -13.68 -13.27 13.97
N PHE A 76 -12.59 -13.77 13.40
CA PHE A 76 -11.78 -14.82 13.96
C PHE A 76 -10.30 -14.40 13.94
N ALA A 77 -9.59 -14.59 15.05
CA ALA A 77 -8.17 -14.29 15.15
C ALA A 77 -7.52 -15.09 16.28
N LEU A 78 -6.21 -14.95 16.40
CA LEU A 78 -5.43 -15.60 17.42
C LEU A 78 -5.26 -14.72 18.67
N ALA A 79 -5.35 -15.35 19.85
CA ALA A 79 -4.81 -14.79 21.07
C ALA A 79 -3.81 -15.77 21.70
N LEU A 80 -2.74 -15.25 22.29
CA LEU A 80 -1.62 -16.03 22.83
C LEU A 80 -1.25 -15.56 24.24
N TRP A 81 -0.75 -16.50 25.05
CA TRP A 81 -0.11 -16.17 26.32
C TRP A 81 1.00 -17.18 26.66
N ASN A 82 2.22 -16.69 26.78
CA ASN A 82 3.42 -17.46 27.16
C ASN A 82 3.51 -17.75 28.68
N GLY A 83 2.47 -17.44 29.46
CA GLY A 83 2.47 -17.59 30.91
C GLY A 83 3.15 -16.45 31.69
N ARG A 84 3.69 -15.44 30.98
CA ARG A 84 4.51 -14.37 31.55
C ARG A 84 4.07 -12.97 31.14
N ASP A 85 3.47 -12.83 29.96
CA ASP A 85 3.01 -11.54 29.47
C ASP A 85 1.94 -10.94 30.41
N PRO A 86 1.94 -9.60 30.60
CA PRO A 86 1.02 -8.93 31.50
C PRO A 86 -0.41 -8.83 30.94
N VAL A 87 -0.60 -9.13 29.66
CA VAL A 87 -1.87 -9.15 28.93
C VAL A 87 -1.82 -10.26 27.87
N LEU A 88 -2.97 -10.70 27.38
CA LEU A 88 -3.06 -11.56 26.21
C LEU A 88 -2.51 -10.84 24.97
N LYS A 89 -1.69 -11.54 24.18
CA LYS A 89 -1.27 -11.10 22.86
C LYS A 89 -2.37 -11.39 21.85
N GLU A 90 -3.33 -10.46 21.76
CA GLU A 90 -4.48 -10.54 20.84
C GLU A 90 -4.26 -9.72 19.55
N ARG A 91 -3.28 -8.82 19.56
CA ARG A 91 -2.98 -7.85 18.51
C ARG A 91 -1.52 -7.43 18.58
N LEU A 92 -1.01 -6.89 17.49
CA LEU A 92 0.36 -6.43 17.38
C LEU A 92 0.58 -5.13 18.16
N PHE A 93 1.71 -5.04 18.85
CA PHE A 93 2.14 -3.85 19.58
C PHE A 93 3.12 -3.01 18.77
N GLY A 94 3.19 -1.72 19.09
CA GLY A 94 4.18 -0.81 18.55
C GLY A 94 4.03 0.58 19.13
N LEU A 95 4.85 1.50 18.65
CA LEU A 95 4.97 2.86 19.12
C LEU A 95 4.04 3.78 18.35
N THR A 96 3.44 4.74 19.05
CA THR A 96 2.73 5.87 18.41
C THR A 96 3.73 6.85 17.80
N ASN A 97 3.30 7.71 16.88
CA ASN A 97 4.14 8.77 16.30
C ASN A 97 5.02 9.54 17.34
N PRO A 98 4.51 10.05 18.48
CA PRO A 98 5.34 10.76 19.46
C PRO A 98 6.24 9.86 20.33
N GLN A 99 6.14 8.54 20.23
CA GLN A 99 6.92 7.58 21.04
C GLN A 99 8.16 7.06 20.30
N GLY A 100 8.08 6.87 18.98
CA GLY A 100 9.24 6.52 18.18
C GLY A 100 10.14 7.73 17.93
N ASN A 101 11.45 7.52 17.87
CA ASN A 101 12.39 8.55 17.44
C ASN A 101 12.14 8.93 15.98
N HIS A 102 11.67 7.99 15.16
CA HIS A 102 11.30 8.22 13.76
C HIS A 102 9.82 8.03 13.47
N GLY A 103 8.93 7.89 14.45
CA GLY A 103 7.49 7.87 14.21
C GLY A 103 6.72 6.66 14.72
N GLU A 104 5.64 6.31 14.03
CA GLU A 104 4.94 5.03 14.19
C GLU A 104 5.87 3.88 13.84
N ASP A 105 5.81 2.81 14.62
CA ASP A 105 6.81 1.75 14.53
C ASP A 105 6.29 0.47 15.18
N VAL A 106 5.99 -0.55 14.36
CA VAL A 106 5.49 -1.84 14.83
C VAL A 106 6.63 -2.65 15.47
N LYS A 107 6.46 -3.07 16.72
CA LYS A 107 7.51 -3.80 17.46
C LYS A 107 7.31 -5.30 17.44
N GLU A 108 6.92 -5.86 16.31
CA GLU A 108 6.53 -7.27 16.21
C GLU A 108 7.06 -7.91 14.93
N TYR A 109 7.31 -9.23 14.97
CA TYR A 109 7.74 -9.96 13.79
C TYR A 109 6.66 -10.93 13.33
N TYR A 110 6.06 -10.58 12.20
CA TYR A 110 5.03 -11.34 11.52
C TYR A 110 5.23 -11.28 10.01
N PHE A 111 4.71 -12.28 9.29
CA PHE A 111 5.00 -12.43 7.86
C PHE A 111 3.82 -12.98 7.09
N TYR A 112 3.55 -12.37 5.93
CA TYR A 112 2.59 -12.82 4.94
C TYR A 112 3.28 -13.81 4.01
N LEU A 113 3.17 -15.11 4.31
CA LEU A 113 3.93 -16.14 3.61
C LEU A 113 3.25 -16.63 2.33
N ASP A 114 1.91 -16.64 2.32
CA ASP A 114 1.14 -17.18 1.20
C ASP A 114 -0.30 -16.68 1.21
N ALA A 115 -0.88 -16.51 0.03
CA ALA A 115 -2.30 -16.23 -0.13
C ALA A 115 -2.74 -16.48 -1.58
N THR A 116 -4.01 -16.84 -1.78
CA THR A 116 -4.65 -16.85 -3.10
C THR A 116 -5.72 -15.76 -3.19
N PRO A 117 -6.00 -15.20 -4.38
CA PRO A 117 -6.89 -14.04 -4.54
C PRO A 117 -8.36 -14.31 -4.18
N THR A 118 -8.82 -15.56 -4.19
CA THR A 118 -10.13 -15.95 -3.64
C THR A 118 -10.10 -16.24 -2.14
N HIS A 119 -8.94 -16.11 -1.50
CA HIS A 119 -8.69 -16.48 -0.10
C HIS A 119 -8.93 -17.97 0.18
N SER A 120 -8.91 -18.80 -0.87
CA SER A 120 -9.08 -20.25 -0.79
C SER A 120 -7.93 -20.92 -0.02
N TYR A 121 -6.77 -20.27 0.02
CA TYR A 121 -5.63 -20.60 0.88
C TYR A 121 -4.96 -19.32 1.37
N LEU A 122 -4.65 -19.25 2.67
CA LEU A 122 -3.89 -18.17 3.28
C LEU A 122 -2.89 -18.75 4.29
N LYS A 123 -1.70 -18.17 4.40
CA LYS A 123 -0.68 -18.55 5.39
C LYS A 123 0.03 -17.35 5.99
N TYR A 124 0.00 -17.29 7.32
CA TYR A 124 0.63 -16.27 8.15
C TYR A 124 1.64 -16.92 9.11
N LEU A 125 2.69 -16.20 9.46
CA LEU A 125 3.63 -16.58 10.52
C LEU A 125 3.78 -15.45 11.54
N TYR A 126 3.64 -15.77 12.83
CA TYR A 126 3.99 -14.87 13.94
C TYR A 126 5.15 -15.46 14.76
N LYS A 127 6.12 -14.63 15.15
CA LYS A 127 7.24 -14.98 16.03
C LYS A 127 6.92 -14.54 17.46
N TYR A 128 6.49 -15.46 18.32
CA TYR A 128 6.04 -15.11 19.67
C TYR A 128 7.09 -15.45 20.74
N PRO A 129 7.62 -14.48 21.51
CA PRO A 129 8.60 -14.74 22.56
C PRO A 129 8.12 -15.63 23.72
N GLN A 130 9.04 -16.43 24.28
CA GLN A 130 8.77 -17.27 25.46
C GLN A 130 8.90 -16.51 26.78
N THR A 131 9.57 -15.37 26.78
CA THR A 131 9.72 -14.47 27.92
C THR A 131 8.71 -13.34 27.86
N ALA A 132 8.47 -12.66 28.99
CA ALA A 132 7.56 -11.53 29.04
C ALA A 132 7.97 -10.47 28.00
N TYR A 133 7.00 -10.05 27.20
CA TYR A 133 7.20 -9.08 26.13
C TYR A 133 7.60 -7.69 26.71
N PRO A 134 8.60 -6.98 26.14
CA PRO A 134 9.29 -5.88 26.82
C PRO A 134 8.63 -4.52 26.51
N TYR A 135 7.32 -4.40 26.76
CA TYR A 135 6.53 -3.19 26.41
C TYR A 135 7.12 -1.88 26.94
N GLU A 136 7.48 -1.84 28.23
CA GLU A 136 7.99 -0.62 28.87
C GLU A 136 9.39 -0.24 28.39
N ASP A 137 10.25 -1.22 28.13
CA ASP A 137 11.61 -0.99 27.62
C ASP A 137 11.56 -0.39 26.21
N LEU A 138 10.75 -0.97 25.32
CA LEU A 138 10.57 -0.45 23.95
C LEU A 138 10.12 1.03 23.98
N VAL A 139 9.08 1.35 24.74
CA VAL A 139 8.58 2.73 24.84
C VAL A 139 9.62 3.68 25.46
N THR A 140 10.25 3.27 26.56
CA THR A 140 11.15 4.14 27.33
C THR A 140 12.47 4.37 26.60
N THR A 141 13.02 3.33 25.98
CA THR A 141 14.31 3.39 25.27
C THR A 141 14.15 4.15 23.96
N SER A 142 13.11 3.87 23.16
CA SER A 142 12.84 4.63 21.93
C SER A 142 12.56 6.11 22.21
N GLY A 143 11.77 6.42 23.24
CA GLY A 143 11.49 7.81 23.63
C GLY A 143 12.71 8.60 24.16
N ARG A 144 13.84 7.93 24.42
CA ARG A 144 15.11 8.57 24.79
C ARG A 144 16.06 8.74 23.61
N ARG A 145 15.85 8.03 22.51
CA ARG A 145 16.69 8.13 21.32
C ARG A 145 16.42 9.43 20.59
N SER A 146 17.48 10.01 20.06
CA SER A 146 17.39 11.14 19.15
C SER A 146 17.13 10.67 17.73
N ARG A 147 16.74 11.60 16.84
CA ARG A 147 16.60 11.34 15.39
C ARG A 147 17.92 11.03 14.67
N GLN A 148 19.06 11.09 15.37
CA GLN A 148 20.37 10.73 14.83
C GLN A 148 20.76 9.29 15.16
N GLU A 149 19.96 8.62 15.99
CA GLU A 149 20.12 7.22 16.35
C GLU A 149 19.09 6.41 15.57
N SER A 150 19.45 5.17 15.21
CA SER A 150 18.52 4.21 14.60
C SER A 150 17.37 3.87 15.55
N GLU A 151 16.31 3.26 15.05
CA GLU A 151 15.21 2.73 15.87
C GLU A 151 15.68 1.62 16.83
N TYR A 152 15.03 1.51 17.99
CA TYR A 152 15.28 0.43 18.96
C TYR A 152 14.34 -0.72 18.68
N GLU A 153 14.86 -1.79 18.08
CA GLU A 153 14.04 -2.90 17.60
C GLU A 153 13.76 -3.96 18.67
N LEU A 154 12.70 -4.74 18.48
CA LEU A 154 12.40 -5.86 19.38
C LEU A 154 13.58 -6.85 19.46
N LEU A 155 14.33 -7.06 18.37
CA LEU A 155 15.55 -7.88 18.38
C LEU A 155 16.65 -7.31 19.29
N ASP A 156 16.76 -5.98 19.44
CA ASP A 156 17.81 -5.34 20.25
C ASP A 156 17.64 -5.61 21.74
N THR A 157 16.43 -5.98 22.18
CA THR A 157 16.13 -6.34 23.57
C THR A 157 16.75 -7.67 24.00
N GLY A 158 17.25 -8.47 23.05
CA GLY A 158 17.75 -9.83 23.28
C GLY A 158 16.63 -10.87 23.49
N ILE A 159 15.36 -10.51 23.31
CA ILE A 159 14.22 -11.40 23.61
C ILE A 159 14.17 -12.67 22.73
N PHE A 160 14.85 -12.66 21.58
CA PHE A 160 14.97 -13.80 20.66
C PHE A 160 16.28 -14.58 20.81
N ASP A 161 17.13 -14.22 21.78
CA ASP A 161 18.38 -14.92 22.05
C ASP A 161 18.13 -16.39 22.37
N GLU A 162 19.11 -17.23 22.01
CA GLU A 162 19.02 -18.70 22.13
C GLU A 162 17.78 -19.31 21.43
N ASN A 163 17.15 -18.59 20.49
CA ASN A 163 15.92 -18.98 19.83
C ASN A 163 14.71 -19.17 20.77
N ARG A 164 14.64 -18.43 21.88
CA ARG A 164 13.55 -18.53 22.89
C ARG A 164 12.23 -17.91 22.44
N TYR A 165 11.67 -18.44 21.37
CA TYR A 165 10.39 -18.03 20.79
C TYR A 165 9.64 -19.23 20.20
N PHE A 166 8.36 -19.02 19.91
CA PHE A 166 7.53 -19.92 19.14
C PHE A 166 7.36 -19.38 17.72
N ASP A 167 7.51 -20.25 16.72
CA ASP A 167 6.90 -19.98 15.41
C ASP A 167 5.43 -20.39 15.48
N ILE A 168 4.53 -19.46 15.18
CA ILE A 168 3.10 -19.73 15.10
C ILE A 168 2.65 -19.58 13.65
N PHE A 169 2.48 -20.69 12.96
CA PHE A 169 1.90 -20.70 11.61
C PHE A 169 0.39 -20.79 11.71
N VAL A 170 -0.30 -19.90 11.01
CA VAL A 170 -1.77 -19.93 10.87
C VAL A 170 -2.10 -20.12 9.40
N GLU A 171 -2.77 -21.23 9.09
CA GLU A 171 -3.19 -21.57 7.73
C GLU A 171 -4.72 -21.64 7.67
N TYR A 172 -5.28 -20.91 6.72
CA TYR A 172 -6.70 -20.95 6.38
C TYR A 172 -6.86 -21.64 5.03
N ALA A 173 -7.82 -22.56 4.93
CA ALA A 173 -8.13 -23.24 3.67
C ALA A 173 -9.64 -23.38 3.51
N GLN A 174 -10.19 -22.85 2.42
CA GLN A 174 -11.62 -22.99 2.15
C GLN A 174 -11.91 -24.34 1.49
N ALA A 175 -12.67 -25.19 2.19
CA ALA A 175 -13.25 -26.40 1.62
C ALA A 175 -14.43 -26.05 0.69
N ALA A 176 -15.16 -24.98 1.02
CA ALA A 176 -16.20 -24.33 0.23
C ALA A 176 -16.30 -22.85 0.66
N PRO A 177 -17.02 -21.97 -0.07
CA PRO A 177 -17.08 -20.53 0.20
C PRO A 177 -17.43 -20.07 1.63
N GLU A 178 -18.20 -20.87 2.37
CA GLU A 178 -18.59 -20.59 3.77
C GLU A 178 -18.17 -21.75 4.70
N ASP A 179 -17.06 -22.43 4.38
CA ASP A 179 -16.51 -23.58 5.10
C ASP A 179 -14.97 -23.52 5.11
N ILE A 180 -14.42 -23.05 6.24
CA ILE A 180 -13.02 -22.68 6.41
C ILE A 180 -12.37 -23.66 7.39
N LEU A 181 -11.32 -24.33 6.92
CA LEU A 181 -10.41 -25.13 7.74
C LEU A 181 -9.29 -24.24 8.27
N ILE A 182 -8.99 -24.35 9.56
CA ILE A 182 -8.01 -23.52 10.26
C ILE A 182 -7.00 -24.45 10.92
N ARG A 183 -5.75 -24.42 10.44
CA ARG A 183 -4.63 -25.18 11.03
C ARG A 183 -3.67 -24.21 11.70
N ILE A 184 -3.45 -24.40 12.99
CA ILE A 184 -2.48 -23.62 13.75
C ILE A 184 -1.34 -24.55 14.17
N SER A 185 -0.14 -24.29 13.65
CA SER A 185 1.05 -25.07 13.98
C SER A 185 1.99 -24.23 14.84
N VAL A 186 2.25 -24.69 16.05
CA VAL A 186 3.14 -24.04 17.03
C VAL A 186 4.43 -24.84 17.11
N ILE A 187 5.56 -24.20 16.84
CA ILE A 187 6.89 -24.82 16.95
C ILE A 187 7.68 -24.10 18.03
N ASN A 188 8.11 -24.83 19.06
CA ASN A 188 9.03 -24.30 20.06
C ASN A 188 10.46 -24.30 19.48
N ARG A 189 11.01 -23.10 19.22
CA ARG A 189 12.38 -22.94 18.71
C ARG A 189 13.44 -22.91 19.82
N GLY A 190 13.00 -22.74 21.06
CA GLY A 190 13.86 -22.63 22.23
C GLY A 190 14.46 -23.98 22.65
N PRO A 191 15.50 -23.95 23.50
CA PRO A 191 16.22 -25.14 23.94
C PRO A 191 15.48 -25.96 25.00
N GLU A 192 14.42 -25.41 25.61
CA GLU A 192 13.70 -25.98 26.76
C GLU A 192 12.22 -26.16 26.43
N THR A 193 11.55 -27.05 27.17
CA THR A 193 10.09 -27.14 27.16
C THR A 193 9.49 -25.81 27.60
N ALA A 194 8.51 -25.31 26.85
CA ALA A 194 7.84 -24.06 27.15
C ALA A 194 6.32 -24.24 27.10
N ASP A 195 5.63 -23.59 28.04
CA ASP A 195 4.18 -23.60 28.09
C ASP A 195 3.62 -22.45 27.24
N LEU A 196 2.51 -22.71 26.57
CA LEU A 196 1.79 -21.74 25.76
C LEU A 196 0.29 -21.96 25.95
N ARG A 197 -0.44 -20.88 26.22
CA ARG A 197 -1.88 -20.88 26.02
C ARG A 197 -2.18 -20.33 24.64
N LEU A 198 -2.81 -21.17 23.82
CA LEU A 198 -3.25 -20.85 22.47
C LEU A 198 -4.76 -20.66 22.51
N LEU A 199 -5.23 -19.46 22.18
CA LEU A 199 -6.63 -19.06 22.35
C LEU A 199 -7.22 -18.55 21.02
N PRO A 200 -7.54 -19.43 20.06
CA PRO A 200 -8.31 -19.02 18.88
C PRO A 200 -9.64 -18.40 19.32
N THR A 201 -9.89 -17.18 18.85
CA THR A 201 -10.94 -16.30 19.36
C THR A 201 -11.94 -15.98 18.26
N LEU A 202 -13.22 -16.12 18.57
CA LEU A 202 -14.34 -15.77 17.70
C LEU A 202 -15.17 -14.67 18.37
N TRP A 203 -15.49 -13.59 17.66
CA TRP A 203 -16.30 -12.50 18.21
C TRP A 203 -17.11 -11.76 17.15
N PHE A 204 -18.18 -11.12 17.61
CA PHE A 204 -18.92 -10.18 16.78
C PHE A 204 -18.35 -8.76 16.97
N ARG A 205 -18.18 -8.04 15.86
CA ARG A 205 -17.91 -6.60 15.90
C ARG A 205 -19.06 -5.90 16.61
N ASN A 206 -18.74 -5.02 17.55
CA ASN A 206 -19.77 -4.38 18.36
C ASN A 206 -20.51 -3.31 17.54
N THR A 207 -21.68 -3.66 17.00
CA THR A 207 -22.58 -2.71 16.31
C THR A 207 -23.77 -2.30 17.19
N TRP A 208 -24.19 -3.19 18.09
CA TRP A 208 -25.37 -3.02 18.95
C TRP A 208 -25.21 -1.94 20.04
N SER A 209 -23.98 -1.57 20.39
CA SER A 209 -23.76 -0.49 21.37
C SER A 209 -23.92 0.91 20.77
N TRP A 210 -23.84 1.03 19.44
CA TRP A 210 -23.79 2.31 18.73
C TRP A 210 -25.04 2.59 17.90
N GLU A 211 -25.74 1.54 17.47
CA GLU A 211 -26.92 1.64 16.61
C GLU A 211 -28.20 1.34 17.37
N PRO A 212 -29.07 2.34 17.59
CA PRO A 212 -30.36 2.11 18.22
C PRO A 212 -31.21 1.11 17.42
N GLY A 213 -31.73 0.08 18.10
CA GLY A 213 -32.58 -0.95 17.49
C GLY A 213 -31.84 -2.14 16.91
N SER A 214 -30.50 -2.13 16.90
CA SER A 214 -29.71 -3.28 16.45
C SER A 214 -29.84 -4.46 17.41
N VAL A 215 -30.05 -5.65 16.84
CA VAL A 215 -30.20 -6.90 17.60
C VAL A 215 -28.83 -7.38 18.02
N LYS A 216 -28.61 -7.55 19.32
CA LYS A 216 -27.36 -8.10 19.85
C LYS A 216 -27.17 -9.55 19.37
N PRO A 217 -26.07 -9.89 18.69
CA PRO A 217 -25.79 -11.25 18.25
C PRO A 217 -25.37 -12.13 19.43
N GLN A 218 -25.24 -13.44 19.22
CA GLN A 218 -24.93 -14.37 20.31
C GLN A 218 -23.97 -15.47 19.88
N LEU A 219 -22.93 -15.66 20.67
CA LEU A 219 -22.10 -16.86 20.73
C LEU A 219 -22.57 -17.73 21.90
N SER A 220 -22.60 -19.05 21.70
CA SER A 220 -22.95 -20.00 22.77
C SER A 220 -22.29 -21.36 22.55
N GLN A 221 -21.98 -22.05 23.63
CA GLN A 221 -21.52 -23.44 23.58
C GLN A 221 -22.68 -24.39 23.24
N GLU A 222 -22.47 -25.28 22.26
CA GLU A 222 -23.36 -26.42 22.05
C GLU A 222 -22.92 -27.65 22.86
N GLY A 223 -23.67 -28.75 22.79
CA GLY A 223 -23.40 -29.95 23.59
C GLY A 223 -21.98 -30.48 23.42
N ASN A 224 -21.33 -30.83 24.54
CA ASN A 224 -19.98 -31.39 24.55
C ASN A 224 -19.95 -32.73 23.80
N GLN A 225 -18.96 -32.87 22.91
CA GLN A 225 -18.66 -34.11 22.22
C GLN A 225 -17.35 -34.70 22.74
N ASN A 226 -17.10 -35.98 22.52
CA ASN A 226 -15.92 -36.64 23.08
C ASN A 226 -14.60 -36.10 22.51
N ASP A 227 -14.59 -35.69 21.24
CA ASP A 227 -13.35 -35.35 20.52
C ASP A 227 -13.25 -33.88 20.11
N TYR A 228 -14.31 -33.09 20.34
CA TYR A 228 -14.35 -31.68 19.97
C TYR A 228 -15.34 -30.86 20.81
N ARG A 229 -15.25 -29.54 20.68
CA ARG A 229 -16.19 -28.55 21.21
C ARG A 229 -16.77 -27.71 20.08
N ILE A 230 -17.94 -27.12 20.31
CA ILE A 230 -18.64 -26.32 19.30
C ILE A 230 -19.04 -24.98 19.92
N ILE A 231 -18.69 -23.88 19.23
CA ILE A 231 -19.22 -22.55 19.48
C ILE A 231 -20.20 -22.22 18.36
N ARG A 232 -21.48 -22.03 18.67
CA ARG A 232 -22.49 -21.54 17.73
C ARG A 232 -22.53 -20.03 17.76
N ALA A 233 -22.44 -19.42 16.58
CA ALA A 233 -22.61 -17.99 16.35
C ALA A 233 -23.94 -17.73 15.66
N ARG A 234 -24.78 -16.86 16.23
CA ARG A 234 -26.08 -16.44 15.69
C ARG A 234 -26.08 -14.94 15.43
N HIS A 235 -26.41 -14.57 14.21
CA HIS A 235 -26.54 -13.18 13.79
C HIS A 235 -27.72 -13.02 12.84
N ASN A 236 -28.50 -11.96 13.00
CA ASN A 236 -29.74 -11.74 12.25
C ASN A 236 -29.53 -11.65 10.72
N GLU A 237 -28.48 -10.96 10.28
CA GLU A 237 -28.17 -10.81 8.84
C GLU A 237 -27.20 -11.86 8.29
N LEU A 238 -26.10 -12.14 8.99
CA LEU A 238 -25.07 -13.08 8.53
C LEU A 238 -25.57 -14.55 8.55
N GLY A 239 -26.58 -14.84 9.39
CA GLY A 239 -27.06 -16.20 9.64
C GLY A 239 -26.26 -16.91 10.75
N ASP A 240 -26.47 -18.21 10.86
CA ASP A 240 -25.86 -19.04 11.88
C ASP A 240 -24.57 -19.69 11.36
N TYR A 241 -23.52 -19.64 12.18
CA TYR A 241 -22.22 -20.27 11.96
C TYR A 241 -21.84 -21.14 13.16
N GLN A 242 -20.95 -22.11 12.94
CA GLN A 242 -20.40 -22.97 13.99
C GLN A 242 -18.87 -23.03 13.85
N LEU A 243 -18.16 -22.85 14.96
CA LEU A 243 -16.74 -23.12 15.08
C LEU A 243 -16.53 -24.45 15.82
N TYR A 244 -15.98 -25.43 15.11
CA TYR A 244 -15.59 -26.73 15.64
C TYR A 244 -14.15 -26.68 16.11
N CYS A 245 -13.89 -27.10 17.34
CA CYS A 245 -12.58 -27.06 17.99
C CYS A 245 -12.17 -28.49 18.40
N ALA A 246 -11.14 -29.07 17.76
CA ALA A 246 -10.65 -30.42 18.08
C ALA A 246 -10.04 -30.50 19.50
N ASP A 247 -9.77 -31.71 20.02
CA ASP A 247 -9.00 -31.96 21.25
C ASP A 247 -9.62 -31.42 22.56
N THR A 248 -10.92 -31.11 22.54
CA THR A 248 -11.72 -30.78 23.73
C THR A 248 -11.22 -29.62 24.61
N PRO A 249 -10.90 -28.43 24.04
CA PRO A 249 -10.43 -27.28 24.81
C PRO A 249 -11.49 -26.78 25.81
N THR A 250 -11.04 -25.95 26.75
CA THR A 250 -11.99 -25.19 27.58
C THR A 250 -12.56 -24.05 26.75
N LEU A 251 -13.88 -23.88 26.76
CA LEU A 251 -14.52 -22.74 26.09
C LEU A 251 -14.81 -21.64 27.12
N LEU A 252 -14.39 -20.42 26.82
CA LEU A 252 -14.62 -19.24 27.67
C LEU A 252 -15.40 -18.19 26.89
N PHE A 253 -16.30 -17.49 27.59
CA PHE A 253 -17.22 -16.53 26.97
C PHE A 253 -17.26 -15.22 27.75
N CYS A 254 -17.25 -14.11 27.02
CA CYS A 254 -17.54 -12.78 27.54
C CYS A 254 -18.24 -11.94 26.45
N GLU A 255 -18.44 -10.66 26.70
CA GLU A 255 -19.01 -9.73 25.75
C GLU A 255 -17.92 -8.91 25.07
N ASN A 256 -18.01 -8.64 23.76
CA ASN A 256 -17.22 -7.59 23.11
C ASN A 256 -17.78 -6.20 23.48
N GLU A 257 -17.93 -5.91 24.77
CA GLU A 257 -18.45 -4.65 25.32
C GLU A 257 -17.39 -3.97 26.18
N THR A 258 -17.31 -2.66 26.05
CA THR A 258 -16.35 -1.82 26.79
C THR A 258 -16.47 -2.00 28.30
N ASN A 259 -15.33 -2.24 28.96
CA ASN A 259 -15.19 -2.22 30.41
C ASN A 259 -15.14 -0.77 30.91
N ALA A 260 -16.33 -0.18 31.03
CA ALA A 260 -16.54 1.19 31.46
C ALA A 260 -16.02 1.45 32.88
N TRP A 261 -16.05 0.45 33.77
CA TRP A 261 -15.48 0.55 35.11
C TRP A 261 -13.97 0.69 35.10
N ARG A 262 -13.27 -0.13 34.31
CA ARG A 262 -11.80 -0.08 34.19
C ARG A 262 -11.34 1.24 33.58
N LEU A 263 -12.00 1.67 32.51
CA LEU A 263 -11.54 2.79 31.67
C LEU A 263 -12.04 4.16 32.13
N PHE A 264 -13.30 4.24 32.55
CA PHE A 264 -13.99 5.50 32.81
C PHE A 264 -14.57 5.61 34.23
N ARG A 265 -14.33 4.60 35.08
CA ARG A 265 -14.88 4.50 36.45
C ARG A 265 -16.40 4.63 36.49
N SER A 266 -17.08 4.14 35.44
CA SER A 266 -18.54 4.14 35.31
C SER A 266 -19.11 2.71 35.30
N ASN A 267 -20.43 2.57 35.38
CA ASN A 267 -21.08 1.26 35.47
C ASN A 267 -21.01 0.51 34.13
N ASN A 268 -20.60 -0.75 34.17
CA ASN A 268 -20.68 -1.65 33.02
C ASN A 268 -22.14 -1.99 32.69
N LYS A 269 -22.43 -2.22 31.40
CA LYS A 269 -23.76 -2.72 30.94
C LYS A 269 -24.03 -4.15 31.44
N GLY A 270 -22.97 -4.94 31.63
CA GLY A 270 -23.01 -6.30 32.15
C GLY A 270 -21.70 -6.68 32.84
N PRO A 271 -21.66 -7.81 33.54
CA PRO A 271 -20.49 -8.21 34.34
C PRO A 271 -19.32 -8.78 33.52
N TYR A 272 -19.56 -9.31 32.31
CA TYR A 272 -18.56 -10.04 31.52
C TYR A 272 -18.05 -9.19 30.35
N THR A 273 -17.19 -8.21 30.61
CA THR A 273 -16.72 -7.24 29.60
C THR A 273 -15.66 -7.82 28.64
N LYS A 274 -15.22 -7.03 27.65
CA LYS A 274 -14.28 -7.43 26.57
C LYS A 274 -12.98 -8.06 27.07
N ASP A 275 -12.48 -7.58 28.20
CA ASP A 275 -11.26 -8.04 28.86
C ASP A 275 -11.49 -9.22 29.82
N GLY A 276 -12.69 -9.80 29.89
CA GLY A 276 -13.00 -10.89 30.83
C GLY A 276 -12.17 -12.15 30.60
N ILE A 277 -11.82 -12.46 29.35
CA ILE A 277 -10.94 -13.60 29.02
C ILE A 277 -9.49 -13.31 29.44
N ASP A 278 -9.01 -12.08 29.25
CA ASP A 278 -7.69 -11.64 29.71
C ASP A 278 -7.59 -11.72 31.24
N ASP A 279 -8.59 -11.18 31.94
CA ASP A 279 -8.72 -11.25 33.39
C ASP A 279 -8.76 -12.70 33.93
N TYR A 280 -9.40 -13.61 33.20
CA TYR A 280 -9.42 -15.03 33.57
C TYR A 280 -8.07 -15.71 33.40
N VAL A 281 -7.48 -15.56 32.21
CA VAL A 281 -6.30 -16.33 31.80
C VAL A 281 -5.04 -15.79 32.46
N VAL A 282 -4.85 -14.47 32.43
CA VAL A 282 -3.63 -13.80 32.89
C VAL A 282 -3.70 -13.50 34.39
N HIS A 283 -4.88 -13.13 34.89
CA HIS A 283 -5.06 -12.68 36.28
C HIS A 283 -5.81 -13.67 37.18
N GLY A 284 -6.27 -14.80 36.66
CA GLY A 284 -6.93 -15.85 37.44
C GLY A 284 -8.31 -15.48 37.99
N LYS A 285 -8.96 -14.44 37.45
CA LYS A 285 -10.30 -14.01 37.90
C LYS A 285 -11.39 -14.89 37.30
N THR A 286 -11.76 -15.94 38.01
CA THR A 286 -12.72 -16.95 37.53
C THR A 286 -14.16 -16.44 37.36
N ASP A 287 -14.51 -15.30 37.94
CA ASP A 287 -15.80 -14.64 37.83
C ASP A 287 -15.90 -13.64 36.66
N ALA A 288 -14.82 -13.45 35.91
CA ALA A 288 -14.77 -12.52 34.76
C ALA A 288 -15.40 -13.07 33.46
N ILE A 289 -15.71 -14.36 33.42
CA ILE A 289 -16.32 -15.08 32.29
C ILE A 289 -17.74 -15.51 32.62
N ASN A 290 -18.56 -15.61 31.57
CA ASN A 290 -19.95 -15.97 31.71
C ASN A 290 -20.15 -17.48 31.98
N PRO A 291 -20.62 -17.89 33.17
CA PRO A 291 -20.83 -19.31 33.50
C PRO A 291 -21.98 -19.94 32.72
N ALA A 292 -22.81 -19.14 32.04
CA ALA A 292 -23.84 -19.63 31.13
C ALA A 292 -23.30 -19.99 29.74
N ASN A 293 -21.98 -19.92 29.52
CA ASN A 293 -21.27 -20.27 28.29
C ASN A 293 -21.88 -19.60 27.04
N ASN A 294 -22.16 -18.30 27.15
CA ASN A 294 -22.62 -17.47 26.06
C ASN A 294 -22.09 -16.03 26.17
N GLY A 295 -22.13 -15.29 25.07
CA GLY A 295 -21.70 -13.90 25.00
C GLY A 295 -21.61 -13.40 23.57
N THR A 296 -20.74 -12.44 23.30
CA THR A 296 -20.44 -11.94 21.94
C THR A 296 -18.96 -12.08 21.56
N LYS A 297 -18.13 -12.55 22.50
CA LYS A 297 -16.73 -12.96 22.31
C LYS A 297 -16.51 -14.30 23.01
N ALA A 298 -15.83 -15.23 22.35
CA ALA A 298 -15.54 -16.54 22.89
C ALA A 298 -14.18 -17.06 22.43
N VAL A 299 -13.53 -17.89 23.24
CA VAL A 299 -12.25 -18.53 22.90
C VAL A 299 -12.27 -20.02 23.16
N ALA A 300 -11.48 -20.75 22.37
CA ALA A 300 -11.07 -22.11 22.66
C ALA A 300 -9.69 -22.09 23.33
N ASP A 301 -9.63 -22.36 24.62
CA ASP A 301 -8.41 -22.27 25.41
C ASP A 301 -7.67 -23.63 25.44
N TYR A 302 -6.58 -23.69 24.67
CA TYR A 302 -5.66 -24.83 24.65
C TYR A 302 -4.44 -24.52 25.52
N ALA A 303 -4.28 -25.25 26.63
CA ALA A 303 -3.07 -25.21 27.44
C ALA A 303 -2.07 -26.25 26.90
N LEU A 304 -0.97 -25.77 26.33
CA LEU A 304 0.04 -26.59 25.67
C LEU A 304 1.33 -26.56 26.47
N SER A 305 1.96 -27.73 26.61
CA SER A 305 3.37 -27.85 27.02
C SER A 305 4.13 -28.46 25.85
N ILE A 306 5.10 -27.70 25.32
CA ILE A 306 5.72 -27.97 24.02
C ILE A 306 7.21 -28.21 24.23
N LEU A 307 7.69 -29.41 23.96
CA LEU A 307 9.10 -29.78 24.07
C LEU A 307 9.96 -28.96 23.09
N SER A 308 11.25 -28.85 23.36
CA SER A 308 12.19 -28.19 22.44
C SER A 308 12.14 -28.82 21.04
N GLY A 309 11.99 -27.99 20.00
CA GLY A 309 11.88 -28.41 18.60
C GLY A 309 10.56 -29.10 18.23
N GLU A 310 9.65 -29.30 19.18
CA GLU A 310 8.38 -29.98 18.93
C GLU A 310 7.36 -29.07 18.24
N THR A 311 6.58 -29.67 17.35
CA THR A 311 5.43 -29.04 16.71
C THR A 311 4.13 -29.55 17.34
N ARG A 312 3.29 -28.63 17.82
CA ARG A 312 1.88 -28.90 18.18
C ARG A 312 0.97 -28.35 17.09
N ILE A 313 -0.03 -29.13 16.67
CA ILE A 313 -0.98 -28.75 15.63
C ILE A 313 -2.38 -28.74 16.23
N ILE A 314 -3.07 -27.62 16.12
CA ILE A 314 -4.48 -27.48 16.47
C ILE A 314 -5.30 -27.33 15.19
N ARG A 315 -6.45 -28.02 15.15
CA ARG A 315 -7.38 -28.01 14.02
C ARG A 315 -8.71 -27.39 14.46
N LEU A 316 -9.16 -26.38 13.72
CA LEU A 316 -10.49 -25.81 13.85
C LEU A 316 -11.20 -25.74 12.50
N ARG A 317 -12.53 -25.67 12.51
CA ARG A 317 -13.33 -25.49 11.30
C ARG A 317 -14.47 -24.51 11.56
N LEU A 318 -14.51 -23.42 10.81
CA LEU A 318 -15.59 -22.43 10.85
C LEU A 318 -16.47 -22.63 9.61
N CYS A 319 -17.73 -22.98 9.81
CA CYS A 319 -18.65 -23.16 8.69
C CYS A 319 -20.05 -22.67 9.02
N LYS A 320 -20.86 -22.46 7.98
CA LYS A 320 -22.30 -22.21 8.14
C LYS A 320 -22.94 -23.35 8.93
N ALA A 321 -23.85 -23.03 9.84
CA ALA A 321 -24.49 -24.03 10.68
C ALA A 321 -25.22 -25.09 9.83
N ASP A 322 -25.17 -26.34 10.30
CA ASP A 322 -25.81 -27.50 9.66
C ASP A 322 -25.34 -27.84 8.23
N SER A 323 -24.29 -27.16 7.72
CA SER A 323 -23.77 -27.38 6.36
C SER A 323 -22.86 -28.62 6.23
N VAL A 324 -22.31 -29.10 7.35
CA VAL A 324 -21.38 -30.23 7.42
C VAL A 324 -21.97 -31.33 8.30
N LYS A 325 -21.84 -32.59 7.86
CA LYS A 325 -22.33 -33.75 8.62
C LYS A 325 -21.43 -34.07 9.81
N ALA A 326 -22.06 -34.45 10.94
CA ALA A 326 -21.41 -34.57 12.24
C ALA A 326 -20.24 -35.57 12.33
N ASP A 327 -20.24 -36.60 11.48
CA ASP A 327 -19.21 -37.64 11.37
C ASP A 327 -18.02 -37.24 10.49
N THR A 328 -18.04 -36.03 9.91
CA THR A 328 -17.09 -35.61 8.87
C THR A 328 -16.36 -34.29 9.16
N PHE A 329 -16.49 -33.73 10.37
CA PHE A 329 -15.93 -32.41 10.69
C PHE A 329 -14.41 -32.30 10.47
N PHE A 330 -13.65 -33.32 10.87
CA PHE A 330 -12.19 -33.36 10.70
C PHE A 330 -11.70 -34.48 9.76
N THR A 331 -12.61 -35.21 9.13
CA THR A 331 -12.28 -36.28 8.17
C THR A 331 -11.68 -35.66 6.90
N GLY A 332 -10.47 -36.07 6.53
CA GLY A 332 -9.73 -35.51 5.38
C GLY A 332 -9.30 -34.06 5.56
N PHE A 333 -9.23 -33.56 6.80
CA PHE A 333 -8.89 -32.16 7.11
C PHE A 333 -7.53 -31.75 6.53
N ASP A 334 -6.46 -32.50 6.87
CA ASP A 334 -5.11 -32.17 6.41
C ASP A 334 -4.98 -32.34 4.89
N GLU A 335 -5.62 -33.36 4.32
CA GLU A 335 -5.64 -33.60 2.87
C GLU A 335 -6.23 -32.42 2.10
N ARG A 336 -7.30 -31.80 2.63
CA ARG A 336 -7.94 -30.62 2.02
C ARG A 336 -7.07 -29.37 2.13
N ILE A 337 -6.42 -29.14 3.27
CA ILE A 337 -5.48 -28.03 3.42
C ILE A 337 -4.32 -28.20 2.45
N ASP A 338 -3.73 -29.38 2.40
CA ASP A 338 -2.60 -29.67 1.52
C ASP A 338 -3.02 -29.59 0.04
N GLN A 339 -4.27 -29.93 -0.29
CA GLN A 339 -4.84 -29.73 -1.62
C GLN A 339 -4.96 -28.23 -1.98
N ARG A 340 -5.49 -27.39 -1.08
CA ARG A 340 -5.55 -25.92 -1.29
C ARG A 340 -4.16 -25.31 -1.43
N LYS A 341 -3.18 -25.79 -0.65
CA LYS A 341 -1.78 -25.38 -0.78
C LYS A 341 -1.20 -25.76 -2.15
N LYS A 342 -1.41 -26.99 -2.63
CA LYS A 342 -0.94 -27.43 -3.96
C LYS A 342 -1.56 -26.61 -5.09
N GLU A 343 -2.82 -26.23 -4.95
CA GLU A 343 -3.48 -25.34 -5.91
C GLU A 343 -2.90 -23.93 -5.89
N ALA A 344 -2.54 -23.42 -4.71
CA ALA A 344 -1.79 -22.17 -4.59
C ALA A 344 -0.39 -22.28 -5.23
N ASP A 345 0.33 -23.39 -5.00
CA ASP A 345 1.62 -23.66 -5.64
C ASP A 345 1.48 -23.62 -7.18
N HIS A 346 0.50 -24.34 -7.75
CA HIS A 346 0.23 -24.34 -9.18
C HIS A 346 -0.20 -22.97 -9.73
N PHE A 347 -0.95 -22.18 -8.95
CA PHE A 347 -1.31 -20.81 -9.29
C PHE A 347 -0.08 -19.91 -9.45
N TYR A 348 0.82 -19.90 -8.45
CA TYR A 348 2.04 -19.10 -8.51
C TYR A 348 3.06 -19.59 -9.54
N GLU A 349 3.16 -20.91 -9.75
CA GLU A 349 3.92 -21.49 -10.85
C GLU A 349 3.41 -20.98 -12.21
N SER A 350 2.09 -20.84 -12.38
CA SER A 350 1.53 -20.33 -13.64
C SER A 350 1.82 -18.85 -13.92
N LEU A 351 2.01 -18.03 -12.87
CA LEU A 351 2.37 -16.61 -13.01
C LEU A 351 3.84 -16.42 -13.41
N SER A 352 4.72 -17.27 -12.88
CA SER A 352 6.17 -17.18 -13.11
C SER A 352 6.61 -17.95 -14.36
N GLY A 353 6.13 -19.19 -14.53
CA GLY A 353 6.65 -20.14 -15.51
C GLY A 353 8.15 -20.43 -15.29
N ASP A 354 8.86 -20.78 -16.36
CA ASP A 354 10.31 -21.04 -16.34
C ASP A 354 11.17 -19.75 -16.40
N ARG A 355 10.53 -18.57 -16.35
CA ARG A 355 11.18 -17.25 -16.54
C ARG A 355 11.88 -16.74 -15.30
N LEU A 356 11.37 -17.10 -14.12
CA LEU A 356 11.88 -16.65 -12.83
C LEU A 356 12.59 -17.79 -12.12
N ASN A 357 13.76 -17.51 -11.53
CA ASN A 357 14.43 -18.47 -10.65
C ASN A 357 13.71 -18.59 -9.29
N LYS A 358 14.12 -19.54 -8.46
CA LYS A 358 13.47 -19.81 -7.15
C LYS A 358 13.43 -18.61 -6.21
N GLU A 359 14.48 -17.80 -6.17
CA GLU A 359 14.53 -16.60 -5.32
C GLU A 359 13.54 -15.54 -5.80
N GLN A 360 13.49 -15.33 -7.11
CA GLN A 360 12.54 -14.42 -7.75
C GLN A 360 11.09 -14.90 -7.56
N GLN A 361 10.83 -16.20 -7.68
CA GLN A 361 9.51 -16.80 -7.41
C GLN A 361 9.10 -16.60 -5.95
N CYS A 362 10.03 -16.69 -5.00
CA CYS A 362 9.77 -16.44 -3.59
C CYS A 362 9.38 -14.98 -3.33
N ILE A 363 10.10 -14.03 -3.93
CA ILE A 363 9.79 -12.58 -3.85
C ILE A 363 8.42 -12.30 -4.47
N LEU A 364 8.15 -12.82 -5.68
CA LEU A 364 6.87 -12.67 -6.36
C LEU A 364 5.71 -13.16 -5.49
N ARG A 365 5.84 -14.36 -4.92
CA ARG A 365 4.79 -14.98 -4.09
C ARG A 365 4.52 -14.19 -2.82
N GLN A 366 5.56 -13.80 -2.08
CA GLN A 366 5.36 -13.05 -0.83
C GLN A 366 4.88 -11.62 -1.07
N ALA A 367 5.30 -10.96 -2.16
CA ALA A 367 4.79 -9.65 -2.55
C ALA A 367 3.28 -9.70 -2.83
N LEU A 368 2.83 -10.66 -3.65
CA LEU A 368 1.42 -10.86 -3.98
C LEU A 368 0.60 -11.35 -2.78
N ALA A 369 1.18 -12.21 -1.93
CA ALA A 369 0.56 -12.61 -0.68
C ALA A 369 0.35 -11.41 0.24
N GLY A 370 1.35 -10.52 0.34
CA GLY A 370 1.24 -9.26 1.06
C GLY A 370 0.10 -8.39 0.55
N MET A 371 0.00 -8.17 -0.77
CA MET A 371 -1.13 -7.41 -1.35
C MET A 371 -2.51 -7.98 -0.96
N ILE A 372 -2.63 -9.31 -0.83
CA ILE A 372 -3.88 -9.97 -0.40
C ILE A 372 -4.11 -9.80 1.11
N TRP A 373 -3.08 -10.05 1.92
CA TRP A 373 -3.18 -9.91 3.38
C TRP A 373 -3.41 -8.46 3.82
N THR A 374 -2.98 -7.48 3.03
CA THR A 374 -3.17 -6.05 3.25
C THR A 374 -4.57 -5.54 2.88
N LYS A 375 -5.46 -6.40 2.33
CA LYS A 375 -6.89 -6.07 2.19
C LYS A 375 -7.53 -5.88 3.58
N GLN A 376 -8.23 -4.78 3.79
CA GLN A 376 -8.84 -4.45 5.08
C GLN A 376 -10.27 -3.94 4.89
N TYR A 377 -11.17 -4.36 5.78
CA TYR A 377 -12.48 -3.72 5.92
C TYR A 377 -12.32 -2.34 6.54
N TYR A 378 -12.80 -1.32 5.83
CA TYR A 378 -12.74 0.07 6.26
C TYR A 378 -14.15 0.66 6.27
N GLU A 379 -14.60 1.07 7.46
CA GLU A 379 -15.86 1.79 7.64
C GLU A 379 -15.59 3.16 8.24
N PHE A 380 -16.18 4.20 7.66
CA PHE A 380 -16.17 5.54 8.22
C PHE A 380 -17.31 6.35 7.62
N ASP A 381 -18.30 6.68 8.45
CA ASP A 381 -19.39 7.59 8.09
C ASP A 381 -19.11 8.95 8.71
N VAL A 382 -18.60 9.87 7.89
CA VAL A 382 -18.09 11.17 8.35
C VAL A 382 -19.21 12.01 8.94
N ALA A 383 -20.38 12.05 8.30
CA ALA A 383 -21.53 12.78 8.83
C ALA A 383 -21.96 12.24 10.21
N ARG A 384 -22.04 10.92 10.37
CA ARG A 384 -22.37 10.29 11.65
C ARG A 384 -21.33 10.60 12.72
N TRP A 385 -20.04 10.51 12.39
CA TRP A 385 -18.96 10.84 13.30
C TRP A 385 -19.03 12.32 13.75
N LEU A 386 -19.19 13.27 12.82
CA LEU A 386 -19.30 14.69 13.12
C LEU A 386 -20.52 15.04 13.98
N ASN A 387 -21.67 14.41 13.72
CA ASN A 387 -22.92 14.68 14.45
C ASN A 387 -22.84 14.25 15.91
N GLU A 388 -22.08 13.20 16.20
CA GLU A 388 -21.84 12.71 17.55
C GLU A 388 -20.72 13.48 18.25
N HIS A 389 -19.94 14.26 17.48
CA HIS A 389 -18.80 15.06 17.94
C HIS A 389 -18.89 16.56 17.61
N PRO A 390 -19.97 17.27 18.00
CA PRO A 390 -20.17 18.66 17.58
C PRO A 390 -19.30 19.64 18.39
N ARG A 391 -18.14 20.10 17.84
CA ARG A 391 -17.55 21.48 18.06
C ARG A 391 -16.17 21.76 17.38
N HIS A 392 -16.03 23.04 17.00
CA HIS A 392 -14.91 23.97 16.72
C HIS A 392 -13.61 23.58 15.97
N SER A 393 -13.26 22.33 15.73
CA SER A 393 -12.13 21.99 14.85
C SER A 393 -12.22 20.53 14.39
N THR A 394 -13.27 20.19 13.65
CA THR A 394 -13.52 18.80 13.27
C THR A 394 -12.78 18.48 11.97
N ARG A 395 -11.74 17.65 12.07
CA ARG A 395 -11.06 17.00 10.95
C ARG A 395 -12.09 16.51 9.92
N ASN A 396 -11.81 16.71 8.63
CA ASN A 396 -12.66 16.26 7.52
C ASN A 396 -14.11 16.82 7.51
N ALA A 397 -14.37 17.99 8.15
CA ALA A 397 -15.71 18.59 8.21
C ALA A 397 -16.39 18.79 6.85
N ASP A 398 -15.62 19.07 5.79
CA ASP A 398 -16.13 19.31 4.44
C ASP A 398 -16.57 18.01 3.73
N TRP A 399 -16.27 16.85 4.32
CA TRP A 399 -16.47 15.54 3.72
C TRP A 399 -17.70 14.80 4.28
N GLN A 400 -18.74 15.52 4.71
CA GLN A 400 -19.95 14.92 5.29
C GLN A 400 -20.66 13.91 4.38
N HIS A 401 -20.46 14.02 3.06
CA HIS A 401 -21.02 13.08 2.07
C HIS A 401 -20.31 11.72 2.09
N MET A 402 -19.11 11.64 2.67
CA MET A 402 -18.26 10.46 2.60
C MET A 402 -18.78 9.36 3.52
N GLN A 403 -19.04 8.21 2.90
CA GLN A 403 -19.54 7.02 3.58
C GLN A 403 -18.79 5.79 3.08
N CYS A 404 -17.79 5.39 3.84
CA CYS A 404 -16.94 4.24 3.55
C CYS A 404 -17.50 2.99 4.23
N ARG A 405 -17.56 1.87 3.52
CA ARG A 405 -17.94 0.56 4.05
C ARG A 405 -17.50 -0.54 3.10
N ASP A 406 -16.21 -0.61 2.82
CA ASP A 406 -15.66 -1.42 1.73
C ASP A 406 -14.39 -2.15 2.15
N ILE A 407 -14.04 -3.21 1.41
CA ILE A 407 -12.71 -3.83 1.50
C ILE A 407 -11.75 -3.02 0.62
N ILE A 408 -10.70 -2.46 1.23
CA ILE A 408 -9.73 -1.61 0.57
C ILE A 408 -8.33 -2.22 0.72
N SER A 409 -7.51 -2.13 -0.33
CA SER A 409 -6.08 -2.43 -0.27
C SER A 409 -5.35 -1.29 0.46
N MET A 410 -4.86 -1.55 1.67
CA MET A 410 -4.12 -0.55 2.46
C MET A 410 -2.66 -0.44 2.01
N PRO A 411 -1.94 0.64 2.37
CA PRO A 411 -0.49 0.67 2.25
C PRO A 411 0.17 -0.36 3.16
N ASP A 412 -0.28 -0.40 4.42
CA ASP A 412 0.16 -1.27 5.53
C ASP A 412 -1.06 -1.47 6.46
N LYS A 413 -1.19 -2.55 7.24
CA LYS A 413 -2.37 -2.76 8.11
C LYS A 413 -2.18 -2.38 9.58
N TRP A 414 -0.99 -1.97 9.96
CA TRP A 414 -0.61 -1.55 11.30
C TRP A 414 -0.27 -0.06 11.35
N GLU A 415 0.69 0.45 10.57
CA GLU A 415 1.05 1.88 10.55
C GLU A 415 -0.02 2.69 9.82
N TYR A 416 -0.45 2.18 8.67
CA TYR A 416 -1.42 2.81 7.77
C TYR A 416 -2.74 2.02 7.69
N PRO A 417 -3.46 1.73 8.80
CA PRO A 417 -4.72 0.96 8.78
C PRO A 417 -5.91 1.79 8.23
N TRP A 418 -5.60 2.62 7.24
CA TRP A 418 -6.39 3.60 6.52
C TRP A 418 -5.79 3.76 5.12
N PHE A 419 -6.60 4.18 4.15
CA PHE A 419 -6.14 4.30 2.76
C PHE A 419 -5.39 5.62 2.53
N ALA A 420 -4.40 5.59 1.64
CA ALA A 420 -3.93 6.76 0.91
C ALA A 420 -4.29 6.57 -0.57
N ALA A 421 -5.00 7.54 -1.15
CA ALA A 421 -5.61 7.33 -2.46
C ALA A 421 -4.58 7.20 -3.59
N TRP A 422 -3.46 7.93 -3.53
CA TRP A 422 -2.44 7.82 -4.56
C TRP A 422 -1.69 6.48 -4.52
N ASP A 423 -1.49 5.88 -3.35
CA ASP A 423 -0.93 4.54 -3.18
C ASP A 423 -1.74 3.50 -3.97
N SER A 424 -3.07 3.66 -4.00
CA SER A 424 -3.98 2.75 -4.72
C SER A 424 -3.64 2.63 -6.22
N ALA A 425 -3.10 3.68 -6.83
CA ALA A 425 -2.66 3.68 -8.22
C ALA A 425 -1.46 2.74 -8.46
N PHE A 426 -0.66 2.47 -7.43
CA PHE A 426 0.45 1.51 -7.48
C PHE A 426 0.03 0.12 -7.01
N HIS A 427 -0.88 0.02 -6.02
CA HIS A 427 -1.43 -1.26 -5.53
C HIS A 427 -2.07 -2.08 -6.65
N VAL A 428 -2.75 -1.40 -7.58
CA VAL A 428 -3.53 -2.06 -8.62
C VAL A 428 -2.68 -2.75 -9.68
N LEU A 429 -1.39 -2.41 -9.81
CA LEU A 429 -0.49 -3.08 -10.74
C LEU A 429 -0.30 -4.57 -10.39
N PRO A 430 0.20 -4.92 -9.18
CA PRO A 430 0.26 -6.32 -8.77
C PRO A 430 -1.12 -6.96 -8.58
N LEU A 431 -2.14 -6.21 -8.13
CA LEU A 431 -3.49 -6.76 -7.98
C LEU A 431 -4.12 -7.13 -9.33
N ALA A 432 -3.92 -6.35 -10.39
CA ALA A 432 -4.46 -6.66 -11.71
C ALA A 432 -3.88 -7.95 -12.31
N MET A 433 -2.68 -8.36 -11.88
CA MET A 433 -2.09 -9.63 -12.30
C MET A 433 -2.84 -10.86 -11.76
N ILE A 434 -3.49 -10.73 -10.60
CA ILE A 434 -4.09 -11.86 -9.86
C ILE A 434 -5.59 -11.74 -9.60
N ASP A 435 -6.14 -10.53 -9.61
CA ASP A 435 -7.54 -10.22 -9.36
C ASP A 435 -7.96 -8.94 -10.13
N PRO A 436 -8.07 -9.00 -11.48
CA PRO A 436 -8.45 -7.88 -12.35
C PRO A 436 -9.71 -7.14 -11.88
N THR A 437 -10.72 -7.89 -11.45
CA THR A 437 -12.00 -7.36 -10.98
C THR A 437 -11.81 -6.51 -9.72
N PHE A 438 -11.05 -7.00 -8.73
CA PHE A 438 -10.76 -6.22 -7.52
C PHE A 438 -9.92 -4.98 -7.83
N ALA A 439 -8.92 -5.07 -8.70
CA ALA A 439 -8.09 -3.93 -9.09
C ALA A 439 -8.93 -2.77 -9.68
N LYS A 440 -9.88 -3.08 -10.58
CA LYS A 440 -10.84 -2.09 -11.11
C LYS A 440 -11.76 -1.52 -10.03
N GLN A 441 -12.25 -2.36 -9.11
CA GLN A 441 -13.07 -1.92 -7.99
C GLN A 441 -12.33 -0.89 -7.13
N GLN A 442 -11.05 -1.14 -6.79
CA GLN A 442 -10.25 -0.22 -5.98
C GLN A 442 -10.12 1.18 -6.63
N LEU A 443 -9.89 1.24 -7.94
CA LEU A 443 -9.83 2.53 -8.65
C LEU A 443 -11.20 3.25 -8.67
N ASN A 444 -12.27 2.50 -8.91
CA ASN A 444 -13.62 3.04 -8.96
C ASN A 444 -14.12 3.56 -7.61
N LEU A 445 -13.67 2.98 -6.49
CA LEU A 445 -14.09 3.41 -5.15
C LEU A 445 -13.90 4.92 -4.99
N PHE A 446 -12.70 5.42 -5.26
CA PHE A 446 -12.33 6.84 -5.11
C PHE A 446 -12.92 7.78 -6.17
N LEU A 447 -13.50 7.22 -7.23
CA LEU A 447 -14.18 7.97 -8.30
C LEU A 447 -15.71 7.96 -8.15
N GLY A 448 -16.22 7.23 -7.17
CA GLY A 448 -17.65 7.12 -6.89
C GLY A 448 -18.13 8.18 -5.91
N ASN A 449 -19.41 8.53 -5.99
CA ASN A 449 -20.05 9.60 -5.20
C ASN A 449 -20.00 9.41 -3.67
N ARG A 450 -19.66 8.21 -3.18
CA ARG A 450 -19.46 7.94 -1.75
C ARG A 450 -18.09 8.37 -1.23
N TYR A 451 -17.12 8.58 -2.13
CA TYR A 451 -15.74 8.92 -1.80
C TYR A 451 -15.29 10.22 -2.46
N GLN A 452 -15.54 10.40 -3.77
CA GLN A 452 -15.16 11.61 -4.48
C GLN A 452 -16.00 12.79 -3.98
N HIS A 453 -15.33 13.88 -3.63
CA HIS A 453 -16.01 15.10 -3.20
C HIS A 453 -16.88 15.66 -4.33
N PRO A 454 -18.05 16.26 -4.03
CA PRO A 454 -18.93 16.88 -5.03
C PRO A 454 -18.29 18.00 -5.90
N ASN A 455 -17.08 18.45 -5.57
CA ASN A 455 -16.31 19.43 -6.35
C ASN A 455 -15.30 18.78 -7.31
N GLY A 456 -15.19 17.44 -7.30
CA GLY A 456 -14.26 16.65 -8.11
C GLY A 456 -13.03 16.14 -7.36
N GLN A 457 -12.74 16.59 -6.14
CA GLN A 457 -11.57 16.16 -5.38
C GLN A 457 -11.64 14.67 -5.00
N ILE A 458 -10.51 13.96 -5.17
CA ILE A 458 -10.31 12.61 -4.63
C ILE A 458 -9.77 12.77 -3.21
N PRO A 459 -10.32 12.07 -2.19
CA PRO A 459 -9.84 12.19 -0.81
C PRO A 459 -8.39 11.73 -0.71
N ALA A 460 -7.53 12.49 -0.02
CA ALA A 460 -6.13 12.10 0.12
C ALA A 460 -5.95 10.89 1.05
N TYR A 461 -6.17 11.07 2.36
CA TYR A 461 -6.02 10.02 3.37
C TYR A 461 -6.79 10.36 4.66
N GLU A 462 -6.97 9.38 5.56
CA GLU A 462 -7.86 9.49 6.73
C GLU A 462 -7.60 10.70 7.64
N TRP A 463 -6.33 11.07 7.84
CA TRP A 463 -5.95 12.21 8.68
C TRP A 463 -6.34 13.57 8.10
N ASN A 464 -6.42 13.69 6.77
CA ASN A 464 -6.84 14.91 6.10
C ASN A 464 -7.30 14.63 4.66
N PHE A 465 -8.62 14.52 4.44
CA PHE A 465 -9.15 14.28 3.09
C PHE A 465 -8.97 15.47 2.14
N ASN A 466 -8.82 16.69 2.68
CA ASN A 466 -8.62 17.90 1.89
C ASN A 466 -7.19 18.05 1.35
N ASP A 467 -6.24 17.24 1.83
CA ASP A 467 -4.87 17.28 1.30
C ASP A 467 -4.83 16.88 -0.18
N VAL A 468 -3.67 17.14 -0.79
CA VAL A 468 -3.46 16.96 -2.21
C VAL A 468 -2.40 15.89 -2.42
N ASN A 469 -2.75 14.86 -3.19
CA ASN A 469 -1.82 13.81 -3.61
C ASN A 469 -1.55 13.87 -5.12
N PRO A 470 -0.49 13.21 -5.62
CA PRO A 470 -0.23 13.12 -7.05
C PRO A 470 -1.44 12.55 -7.82
N PRO A 471 -1.89 13.20 -8.92
CA PRO A 471 -3.01 12.75 -9.75
C PRO A 471 -2.64 11.59 -10.68
N VAL A 472 -2.07 10.51 -10.12
CA VAL A 472 -1.67 9.29 -10.86
C VAL A 472 -2.83 8.33 -11.14
N HIS A 473 -4.03 8.62 -10.62
CA HIS A 473 -5.20 7.74 -10.72
C HIS A 473 -5.62 7.47 -12.16
N ALA A 474 -5.55 8.47 -13.04
CA ALA A 474 -5.90 8.32 -14.46
C ALA A 474 -4.94 7.39 -15.22
N TRP A 475 -3.65 7.45 -14.88
CA TRP A 475 -2.65 6.54 -15.43
C TRP A 475 -2.97 5.10 -15.01
N ALA A 476 -3.26 4.88 -13.72
CA ALA A 476 -3.61 3.56 -13.21
C ALA A 476 -4.90 3.01 -13.83
N VAL A 477 -5.94 3.83 -14.01
CA VAL A 477 -7.18 3.46 -14.74
C VAL A 477 -6.86 2.97 -16.15
N TYR A 478 -6.03 3.69 -16.88
CA TYR A 478 -5.70 3.30 -18.25
C TYR A 478 -4.88 2.01 -18.30
N VAL A 479 -3.85 1.87 -17.46
CA VAL A 479 -3.03 0.66 -17.43
C VAL A 479 -3.85 -0.56 -17.00
N VAL A 480 -4.67 -0.46 -15.95
CA VAL A 480 -5.55 -1.55 -15.53
C VAL A 480 -6.55 -1.90 -16.62
N TYR A 481 -7.13 -0.91 -17.31
CA TYR A 481 -7.98 -1.16 -18.46
C TYR A 481 -7.26 -2.00 -19.52
N GLN A 482 -6.01 -1.66 -19.86
CA GLN A 482 -5.19 -2.40 -20.83
C GLN A 482 -4.88 -3.82 -20.37
N ILE A 483 -4.45 -4.02 -19.13
CA ILE A 483 -4.18 -5.35 -18.55
C ILE A 483 -5.44 -6.23 -18.61
N CYS A 484 -6.61 -5.65 -18.38
CA CYS A 484 -7.86 -6.40 -18.26
C CYS A 484 -8.61 -6.62 -19.59
N GLN A 485 -8.05 -6.21 -20.75
CA GLN A 485 -8.78 -6.26 -22.03
C GLN A 485 -9.20 -7.68 -22.40
N ASP A 486 -8.31 -8.66 -22.23
CA ASP A 486 -8.58 -10.04 -22.60
C ASP A 486 -9.29 -10.83 -21.49
N TYR A 487 -9.31 -10.30 -20.25
CA TYR A 487 -9.94 -10.96 -19.10
C TYR A 487 -11.47 -10.91 -19.18
N HIS A 488 -12.04 -9.79 -19.63
CA HIS A 488 -13.47 -9.69 -19.91
C HIS A 488 -13.65 -9.68 -21.42
N SER A 489 -14.31 -10.71 -21.98
CA SER A 489 -14.54 -10.92 -23.43
C SER A 489 -15.21 -9.76 -24.20
N GLN A 490 -15.43 -8.61 -23.57
CA GLN A 490 -15.83 -7.33 -24.13
C GLN A 490 -14.94 -6.27 -23.47
N ASN A 491 -13.96 -5.72 -24.21
CA ASN A 491 -13.17 -4.55 -23.81
C ASN A 491 -14.02 -3.64 -22.93
N ASP A 492 -13.71 -3.55 -21.63
CA ASP A 492 -14.62 -3.00 -20.61
C ASP A 492 -14.72 -1.47 -20.71
N LEU A 493 -15.32 -1.02 -21.79
CA LEU A 493 -15.50 0.38 -22.13
C LEU A 493 -16.45 1.05 -21.14
N THR A 494 -17.30 0.30 -20.45
CA THR A 494 -18.17 0.82 -19.41
C THR A 494 -17.34 1.30 -18.23
N PHE A 495 -16.38 0.48 -17.76
CA PHE A 495 -15.40 0.90 -16.76
C PHE A 495 -14.66 2.16 -17.21
N LEU A 496 -14.11 2.15 -18.43
CA LEU A 496 -13.28 3.25 -18.93
C LEU A 496 -14.09 4.56 -19.09
N LYS A 497 -15.30 4.50 -19.65
CA LYS A 497 -16.19 5.68 -19.82
C LYS A 497 -16.61 6.26 -18.46
N SER A 498 -16.95 5.39 -17.50
CA SER A 498 -17.35 5.83 -16.15
C SER A 498 -16.19 6.49 -15.41
N ALA A 499 -15.02 5.85 -15.40
CA ALA A 499 -13.83 6.39 -14.75
C ALA A 499 -13.40 7.71 -15.41
N PHE A 500 -13.42 7.78 -16.75
CA PHE A 500 -13.11 8.99 -17.50
C PHE A 500 -14.00 10.17 -17.06
N ALA A 501 -15.32 9.99 -16.99
CA ALA A 501 -16.24 11.06 -16.58
C ALA A 501 -15.94 11.60 -15.17
N SER A 502 -15.70 10.74 -14.19
CA SER A 502 -15.31 11.16 -12.83
C SER A 502 -13.93 11.82 -12.80
N LEU A 503 -13.00 11.35 -13.63
CA LEU A 503 -11.68 11.96 -13.79
C LEU A 503 -11.74 13.32 -14.50
N GLU A 504 -12.68 13.57 -15.42
CA GLU A 504 -12.89 14.91 -15.99
C GLU A 504 -13.34 15.91 -14.91
N HIS A 505 -14.15 15.47 -13.96
CA HIS A 505 -14.53 16.28 -12.80
C HIS A 505 -13.32 16.55 -11.89
N ASN A 506 -12.50 15.53 -11.61
CA ASN A 506 -11.26 15.70 -10.86
C ASN A 506 -10.26 16.63 -11.59
N PHE A 507 -10.13 16.51 -12.90
CA PHE A 507 -9.30 17.38 -13.72
C PHE A 507 -9.78 18.83 -13.62
N SER A 508 -11.10 19.05 -13.65
CA SER A 508 -11.70 20.38 -13.49
C SER A 508 -11.45 20.97 -12.10
N TRP A 509 -11.44 20.14 -11.05
CA TRP A 509 -11.04 20.55 -9.71
C TRP A 509 -9.57 21.01 -9.68
N TRP A 510 -8.67 20.25 -10.30
CA TRP A 510 -7.27 20.65 -10.43
C TRP A 510 -7.07 21.94 -11.22
N GLU A 511 -7.88 22.20 -12.25
CA GLU A 511 -7.84 23.49 -12.98
C GLU A 511 -8.15 24.69 -12.08
N SER A 512 -8.84 24.51 -10.95
CA SER A 512 -9.07 25.57 -9.97
C SER A 512 -7.88 25.84 -9.03
N HIS A 513 -6.89 24.95 -9.00
CA HIS A 513 -5.66 25.03 -8.18
C HIS A 513 -4.44 25.52 -8.98
N ARG A 514 -4.64 26.03 -10.20
CA ARG A 514 -3.60 26.69 -10.97
C ARG A 514 -3.47 28.15 -10.57
N GLU A 515 -2.29 28.73 -10.78
CA GLU A 515 -2.12 30.18 -10.63
C GLU A 515 -3.05 30.97 -11.59
N PRO A 516 -3.71 32.04 -11.12
CA PRO A 516 -4.53 32.90 -11.98
C PRO A 516 -3.74 33.40 -13.20
N ASP A 517 -4.30 33.23 -14.39
CA ASP A 517 -3.72 33.59 -15.69
C ASP A 517 -2.43 32.82 -16.10
N LYS A 518 -2.06 31.74 -15.38
CA LYS A 518 -0.91 30.88 -15.72
C LYS A 518 -1.31 29.40 -15.84
N ASN A 519 -0.50 28.63 -16.57
CA ASN A 519 -0.63 27.15 -16.66
C ASN A 519 0.38 26.44 -15.73
N VAL A 520 0.68 27.07 -14.59
CA VAL A 520 1.55 26.55 -13.52
C VAL A 520 0.65 26.18 -12.34
N TYR A 521 0.98 25.07 -11.66
CA TYR A 521 0.18 24.55 -10.57
C TYR A 521 0.91 24.66 -9.24
N GLU A 522 0.10 24.85 -8.20
CA GLU A 522 0.49 24.73 -6.81
C GLU A 522 -0.30 23.55 -6.23
N GLY A 523 0.40 22.58 -5.65
CA GLY A 523 -0.22 21.34 -5.17
C GLY A 523 0.07 21.05 -3.70
N GLY A 524 0.72 21.96 -2.98
CA GLY A 524 1.12 21.73 -1.59
C GLY A 524 2.06 20.53 -1.45
N PHE A 525 1.64 19.55 -0.65
CA PHE A 525 2.39 18.36 -0.21
C PHE A 525 2.72 17.34 -1.33
N LEU A 526 1.75 16.99 -2.17
CA LEU A 526 1.91 16.05 -3.31
C LEU A 526 2.62 14.73 -2.98
N GLY A 527 2.47 14.21 -1.76
CA GLY A 527 3.04 12.91 -1.36
C GLY A 527 4.57 12.91 -1.15
N LEU A 528 5.21 14.08 -1.14
CA LEU A 528 6.67 14.24 -1.03
C LEU A 528 7.03 15.14 0.17
N ASP A 529 6.70 14.67 1.37
CA ASP A 529 6.69 15.34 2.66
C ASP A 529 7.84 16.34 2.86
N ASN A 530 9.04 15.81 3.07
CA ASN A 530 10.20 16.59 3.49
C ASN A 530 11.21 16.87 2.38
N ILE A 531 10.83 16.66 1.11
CA ILE A 531 11.76 16.75 -0.03
C ILE A 531 12.33 18.17 -0.26
N GLY A 532 11.62 19.20 0.19
CA GLY A 532 11.99 20.61 0.04
C GLY A 532 12.55 21.24 1.32
N VAL A 533 12.91 22.52 1.25
CA VAL A 533 13.35 23.33 2.41
C VAL A 533 12.20 23.91 3.23
N PHE A 534 10.99 23.93 2.67
CA PHE A 534 9.78 24.44 3.32
C PHE A 534 8.74 23.34 3.47
N ASP A 535 7.94 23.41 4.53
CA ASP A 535 6.64 22.75 4.59
C ASP A 535 5.73 23.40 3.53
N ARG A 536 5.36 22.62 2.52
CA ARG A 536 4.57 23.07 1.37
C ARG A 536 3.07 23.18 1.67
N SER A 537 2.63 22.63 2.79
CA SER A 537 1.24 22.72 3.26
C SER A 537 1.02 23.93 4.17
N ALA A 538 2.09 24.59 4.61
CA ALA A 538 2.04 25.78 5.43
C ALA A 538 2.26 27.07 4.62
N ALA A 539 1.81 28.20 5.18
CA ALA A 539 2.14 29.51 4.64
C ALA A 539 3.66 29.74 4.69
N LEU A 540 4.24 30.19 3.57
CA LEU A 540 5.70 30.37 3.49
C LEU A 540 6.17 31.51 4.39
N PRO A 541 7.32 31.38 5.08
CA PRO A 541 7.90 32.44 5.92
C PRO A 541 8.19 33.76 5.17
N THR A 542 8.27 33.70 3.85
CA THR A 542 8.50 34.86 2.97
C THR A 542 7.23 35.65 2.66
N GLY A 543 6.05 35.11 2.99
CA GLY A 543 4.75 35.64 2.55
C GLY A 543 4.45 35.42 1.07
N GLY A 544 5.35 34.75 0.34
CA GLY A 544 5.24 34.41 -1.07
C GLY A 544 4.54 33.07 -1.33
N HIS A 545 4.72 32.55 -2.55
CA HIS A 545 4.23 31.22 -2.97
C HIS A 545 5.30 30.46 -3.79
N LEU A 546 5.10 29.15 -3.96
CA LEU A 546 5.99 28.27 -4.72
C LEU A 546 5.34 27.87 -6.04
N GLU A 547 5.97 28.26 -7.16
CA GLU A 547 5.74 27.67 -8.47
C GLU A 547 6.41 26.27 -8.48
N GLN A 548 5.60 25.21 -8.44
CA GLN A 548 6.06 23.83 -8.24
C GLN A 548 6.26 23.07 -9.57
N SER A 549 7.50 22.63 -9.82
CA SER A 549 7.88 21.85 -11.01
C SER A 549 7.20 20.49 -11.05
N ASP A 550 7.16 19.80 -9.91
CA ASP A 550 6.48 18.52 -9.74
C ASP A 550 4.96 18.62 -9.92
N ALA A 551 4.31 19.59 -9.28
CA ALA A 551 2.87 19.84 -9.45
C ALA A 551 2.50 20.00 -10.93
N THR A 552 3.28 20.79 -11.66
CA THR A 552 3.04 21.04 -13.07
C THR A 552 3.33 19.80 -13.91
N ALA A 553 4.40 19.06 -13.63
CA ALA A 553 4.71 17.78 -14.28
C ALA A 553 3.61 16.73 -14.07
N TRP A 554 3.06 16.65 -12.86
CA TRP A 554 1.94 15.77 -12.55
C TRP A 554 0.69 16.10 -13.35
N MET A 555 0.35 17.38 -13.46
CA MET A 555 -0.80 17.81 -14.27
C MET A 555 -0.55 17.60 -15.77
N THR A 556 0.69 17.72 -16.24
CA THR A 556 1.06 17.31 -17.60
C THR A 556 0.83 15.81 -17.79
N LEU A 557 1.28 14.95 -16.87
CA LEU A 557 1.04 13.51 -16.92
C LEU A 557 -0.46 13.15 -16.83
N PHE A 558 -1.23 13.84 -16.00
CA PHE A 558 -2.67 13.66 -15.90
C PHE A 558 -3.35 14.01 -17.22
N SER A 559 -2.98 15.13 -17.84
CA SER A 559 -3.50 15.51 -19.16
C SER A 559 -3.16 14.50 -20.25
N GLN A 560 -1.95 13.93 -20.21
CA GLN A 560 -1.53 12.87 -21.11
C GLN A 560 -2.32 11.56 -20.90
N SER A 561 -2.56 11.18 -19.65
CA SER A 561 -3.36 10.00 -19.30
C SER A 561 -4.81 10.15 -19.77
N MET A 562 -5.41 11.33 -19.56
CA MET A 562 -6.75 11.64 -20.09
C MET A 562 -6.79 11.65 -21.61
N LEU A 563 -5.72 12.11 -22.28
CA LEU A 563 -5.58 12.02 -23.72
C LEU A 563 -5.53 10.57 -24.21
N GLN A 564 -4.80 9.67 -23.53
CA GLN A 564 -4.74 8.25 -23.89
C GLN A 564 -6.10 7.57 -23.74
N ILE A 565 -6.81 7.84 -22.64
CA ILE A 565 -8.17 7.34 -22.44
C ILE A 565 -9.12 7.88 -23.52
N ALA A 566 -9.05 9.19 -23.83
CA ALA A 566 -9.88 9.78 -24.87
C ALA A 566 -9.58 9.21 -26.26
N LEU A 567 -8.31 8.93 -26.59
CA LEU A 567 -7.93 8.26 -27.84
C LEU A 567 -8.55 6.87 -27.94
N GLU A 568 -8.44 6.06 -26.87
CA GLU A 568 -9.03 4.73 -26.80
C GLU A 568 -10.55 4.79 -26.99
N LEU A 569 -11.23 5.65 -26.24
CA LEU A 569 -12.67 5.84 -26.37
C LEU A 569 -13.07 6.34 -27.77
N SER A 570 -12.25 7.17 -28.43
CA SER A 570 -12.52 7.66 -29.80
C SER A 570 -12.52 6.53 -30.84
N LEU A 571 -11.81 5.42 -30.60
CA LEU A 571 -11.84 4.26 -31.49
C LEU A 571 -13.23 3.60 -31.55
N HIS A 572 -14.05 3.83 -30.53
CA HIS A 572 -15.38 3.25 -30.38
C HIS A 572 -16.51 4.28 -30.49
N ASP A 573 -16.21 5.54 -30.19
CA ASP A 573 -17.19 6.61 -30.03
C ASP A 573 -16.59 7.98 -30.43
N PRO A 574 -16.90 8.50 -31.63
CA PRO A 574 -16.30 9.74 -32.16
C PRO A 574 -16.54 11.00 -31.32
N ASP A 575 -17.49 11.00 -30.37
CA ASP A 575 -17.75 12.15 -29.50
C ASP A 575 -16.55 12.48 -28.58
N TYR A 576 -15.63 11.53 -28.41
CA TYR A 576 -14.40 11.71 -27.64
C TYR A 576 -13.27 12.40 -28.40
N GLU A 577 -13.35 12.55 -29.73
CA GLU A 577 -12.27 13.18 -30.52
C GLU A 577 -11.99 14.63 -30.09
N GLN A 578 -13.02 15.39 -29.69
CA GLN A 578 -12.85 16.74 -29.18
C GLN A 578 -12.11 16.78 -27.83
N ARG A 579 -12.27 15.73 -27.00
CA ARG A 579 -11.56 15.62 -25.71
C ARG A 579 -10.08 15.37 -25.96
N VAL A 580 -9.73 14.55 -26.95
CA VAL A 580 -8.32 14.34 -27.37
C VAL A 580 -7.63 15.68 -27.65
N LEU A 581 -8.27 16.56 -28.43
CA LEU A 581 -7.71 17.87 -28.77
C LEU A 581 -7.61 18.80 -27.55
N SER A 582 -8.57 18.72 -26.63
CA SER A 582 -8.59 19.54 -25.41
C SER A 582 -7.42 19.18 -24.49
N TYR A 583 -7.20 17.88 -24.26
CA TYR A 583 -6.09 17.41 -23.43
C TYR A 583 -4.73 17.60 -24.13
N LEU A 584 -4.65 17.45 -25.45
CA LEU A 584 -3.43 17.76 -26.21
C LEU A 584 -3.06 19.25 -26.08
N ASN A 585 -4.05 20.13 -26.20
CA ASN A 585 -3.87 21.56 -26.02
C ASN A 585 -3.39 21.89 -24.61
N LYS A 586 -3.92 21.19 -23.60
CA LYS A 586 -3.53 21.36 -22.21
C LYS A 586 -2.12 20.83 -21.92
N PHE A 587 -1.75 19.67 -22.48
CA PHE A 587 -0.38 19.16 -22.47
C PHE A 587 0.60 20.21 -23.03
N MET A 588 0.34 20.74 -24.23
CA MET A 588 1.24 21.74 -24.84
C MET A 588 1.34 23.01 -23.99
N ALA A 589 0.25 23.45 -23.35
CA ALA A 589 0.24 24.65 -22.53
C ALA A 589 1.03 24.47 -21.22
N THR A 590 0.90 23.32 -20.56
CA THR A 590 1.63 23.01 -19.31
C THR A 590 3.10 22.72 -19.57
N ALA A 591 3.42 21.91 -20.58
CA ALA A 591 4.79 21.64 -20.98
C ALA A 591 5.54 22.92 -21.40
N ALA A 592 4.86 23.83 -22.11
CA ALA A 592 5.39 25.16 -22.43
C ALA A 592 5.64 26.02 -21.18
N ALA A 593 4.70 26.02 -20.22
CA ALA A 593 4.82 26.84 -19.01
C ALA A 593 6.05 26.47 -18.16
N MET A 594 6.46 25.19 -18.18
CA MET A 594 7.67 24.73 -17.49
C MET A 594 8.98 25.14 -18.18
N GLN A 595 8.92 25.58 -19.44
CA GLN A 595 10.08 25.88 -20.29
C GLN A 595 10.32 27.38 -20.54
N ASP A 596 9.51 28.25 -19.91
CA ASP A 596 9.48 29.72 -20.06
C ASP A 596 9.31 30.23 -21.51
N ILE A 597 8.07 30.55 -21.88
CA ILE A 597 7.70 31.07 -23.23
C ILE A 597 7.16 32.51 -23.13
N SER A 598 7.35 33.18 -21.99
CA SER A 598 6.91 34.57 -21.77
C SER A 598 8.07 35.44 -21.27
N ASP A 599 8.09 36.73 -21.63
CA ASP A 599 9.08 37.73 -21.15
C ASP A 599 9.01 38.02 -19.62
N GLU A 600 8.58 37.05 -18.81
CA GLU A 600 8.24 37.21 -17.39
C GLU A 600 9.20 36.48 -16.42
N HIS A 601 10.33 35.94 -16.91
CA HIS A 601 11.37 35.30 -16.08
C HIS A 601 10.77 34.21 -15.15
N ARG A 602 10.24 33.15 -15.77
CA ARG A 602 9.52 32.02 -15.12
C ARG A 602 10.24 30.69 -15.24
N ASP A 603 11.54 30.73 -15.50
CA ASP A 603 12.36 29.56 -15.79
C ASP A 603 12.44 28.54 -14.62
N MET A 604 11.58 27.51 -14.62
CA MET A 604 11.81 26.31 -13.80
C MET A 604 13.04 25.54 -14.28
N TRP A 605 13.32 25.57 -15.58
CA TRP A 605 14.53 25.00 -16.16
C TRP A 605 15.73 25.92 -15.94
N ASP A 606 16.83 25.37 -15.46
CA ASP A 606 18.12 26.06 -15.36
C ASP A 606 19.06 25.53 -16.45
N GLU A 607 19.44 26.37 -17.42
CA GLU A 607 20.30 25.97 -18.54
C GLU A 607 21.75 25.69 -18.11
N GLU A 608 22.22 26.31 -17.01
CA GLU A 608 23.58 26.11 -16.50
C GLU A 608 23.68 24.75 -15.79
N ASP A 609 22.72 24.47 -14.91
CA ASP A 609 22.65 23.18 -14.24
C ASP A 609 22.13 22.07 -15.17
N GLY A 610 21.32 22.40 -16.18
CA GLY A 610 20.61 21.41 -17.00
C GLY A 610 19.58 20.62 -16.20
N PHE A 611 18.81 21.29 -15.34
CA PHE A 611 17.90 20.67 -14.38
C PHE A 611 16.67 21.55 -14.09
N PHE A 612 15.57 20.93 -13.65
CA PHE A 612 14.36 21.65 -13.22
C PHE A 612 14.36 21.92 -11.72
N TYR A 613 13.85 23.09 -11.32
CA TYR A 613 13.73 23.51 -9.93
C TYR A 613 12.38 24.19 -9.67
N ASN A 614 11.95 24.17 -8.41
CA ASN A 614 10.84 25.02 -7.96
C ASN A 614 11.28 26.50 -7.97
N VAL A 615 10.33 27.40 -8.20
CA VAL A 615 10.56 28.85 -8.17
C VAL A 615 9.80 29.46 -7.00
N LEU A 616 10.50 30.17 -6.13
CA LEU A 616 9.91 30.95 -5.05
C LEU A 616 9.59 32.35 -5.56
N ARG A 617 8.32 32.75 -5.45
CA ARG A 617 7.81 34.06 -5.82
C ARG A 617 7.57 34.90 -4.58
N PHE A 618 8.16 36.08 -4.52
CA PHE A 618 8.03 36.99 -3.39
C PHE A 618 6.85 37.97 -3.59
N PRO A 619 6.31 38.55 -2.49
CA PRO A 619 5.16 39.46 -2.57
C PRO A 619 5.37 40.73 -3.41
N ASP A 620 6.62 41.15 -3.60
CA ASP A 620 7.01 42.31 -4.40
C ASP A 620 7.28 41.97 -5.89
N GLY A 621 7.08 40.70 -6.27
CA GLY A 621 7.19 40.21 -7.65
C GLY A 621 8.56 39.67 -8.07
N HIS A 622 9.61 39.79 -7.24
CA HIS A 622 10.88 39.11 -7.55
C HIS A 622 10.75 37.59 -7.36
N SER A 623 11.69 36.84 -7.94
CA SER A 623 11.69 35.38 -7.85
C SER A 623 13.11 34.81 -7.74
N THR A 624 13.19 33.60 -7.21
CA THR A 624 14.44 32.82 -7.18
C THR A 624 14.16 31.33 -7.31
N ARG A 625 15.09 30.59 -7.92
CA ARG A 625 15.01 29.13 -7.99
C ARG A 625 15.46 28.51 -6.67
N ILE A 626 14.73 27.51 -6.21
CA ILE A 626 15.13 26.66 -5.09
C ILE A 626 15.99 25.51 -5.65
N LYS A 627 17.32 25.71 -5.68
CA LYS A 627 18.30 24.82 -6.31
C LYS A 627 18.57 23.53 -5.50
N VAL A 628 17.50 22.81 -5.17
CA VAL A 628 17.54 21.48 -4.55
C VAL A 628 17.39 20.43 -5.66
N ARG A 629 18.45 19.68 -5.93
CA ARG A 629 18.48 18.57 -6.90
C ARG A 629 17.78 17.35 -6.30
N SER A 630 16.45 17.33 -6.39
CA SER A 630 15.61 16.22 -5.91
C SER A 630 14.74 15.62 -7.01
N LEU A 631 13.96 14.59 -6.68
CA LEU A 631 12.96 14.02 -7.58
C LEU A 631 12.00 15.06 -8.16
N VAL A 632 11.78 16.19 -7.49
CA VAL A 632 10.98 17.31 -8.00
C VAL A 632 11.45 17.75 -9.39
N GLY A 633 12.77 17.79 -9.60
CA GLY A 633 13.36 18.16 -10.88
C GLY A 633 13.48 17.00 -11.87
N LEU A 634 13.31 15.75 -11.42
CA LEU A 634 13.26 14.56 -12.27
C LEU A 634 11.84 14.22 -12.72
N LEU A 635 10.80 14.56 -11.98
CA LEU A 635 9.40 14.26 -12.31
C LEU A 635 8.93 14.76 -13.70
N PRO A 636 9.45 15.87 -14.26
CA PRO A 636 9.16 16.23 -15.66
C PRO A 636 9.55 15.14 -16.68
N LEU A 637 10.52 14.27 -16.36
CA LEU A 637 10.87 13.08 -17.17
C LEU A 637 9.69 12.10 -17.26
N CYS A 638 8.92 11.98 -16.17
CA CYS A 638 7.81 11.05 -16.07
C CYS A 638 6.58 11.48 -16.86
N ALA A 639 6.50 12.73 -17.32
CA ALA A 639 5.40 13.23 -18.15
C ALA A 639 5.65 12.92 -19.65
N VAL A 640 5.66 11.63 -19.97
CA VAL A 640 5.87 11.13 -21.32
C VAL A 640 4.81 10.12 -21.75
N THR A 641 4.32 10.31 -22.97
CA THR A 641 3.37 9.42 -23.66
C THR A 641 3.77 9.24 -25.12
N VAL A 642 3.68 8.00 -25.57
CA VAL A 642 3.84 7.61 -26.98
C VAL A 642 2.47 7.40 -27.59
N VAL A 643 2.26 7.94 -28.79
CA VAL A 643 1.05 7.72 -29.59
C VAL A 643 1.43 6.90 -30.82
N GLU A 644 0.82 5.72 -30.94
CA GLU A 644 1.04 4.77 -32.02
C GLU A 644 0.51 5.29 -33.36
N GLU A 645 1.25 5.02 -34.45
CA GLU A 645 0.79 5.34 -35.81
C GLU A 645 -0.52 4.61 -36.14
N SER A 646 -0.65 3.36 -35.69
CA SER A 646 -1.84 2.54 -35.90
C SER A 646 -3.11 3.18 -35.31
N THR A 647 -3.00 3.85 -34.16
CA THR A 647 -4.11 4.60 -33.54
C THR A 647 -4.48 5.84 -34.35
N LEU A 648 -3.48 6.62 -34.79
CA LEU A 648 -3.73 7.82 -35.60
C LEU A 648 -4.31 7.48 -36.98
N ASN A 649 -3.91 6.36 -37.59
CA ASN A 649 -4.45 5.87 -38.85
C ASN A 649 -5.94 5.51 -38.75
N LYS A 650 -6.38 5.02 -37.59
CA LYS A 650 -7.80 4.75 -37.30
C LYS A 650 -8.60 6.02 -37.00
N LEU A 651 -7.92 7.12 -36.62
CA LEU A 651 -8.53 8.41 -36.26
C LEU A 651 -8.02 9.56 -37.15
N PRO A 652 -8.33 9.56 -38.46
CA PRO A 652 -7.71 10.48 -39.43
C PRO A 652 -8.06 11.96 -39.18
N GLN A 653 -9.24 12.26 -38.60
CA GLN A 653 -9.60 13.62 -38.23
C GLN A 653 -8.77 14.12 -37.05
N VAL A 654 -8.63 13.29 -36.01
CA VAL A 654 -7.74 13.57 -34.87
C VAL A 654 -6.32 13.81 -35.36
N ALA A 655 -5.77 12.95 -36.22
CA ALA A 655 -4.42 13.11 -36.78
C ALA A 655 -4.26 14.48 -37.51
N LYS A 656 -5.24 14.85 -38.35
CA LYS A 656 -5.23 16.14 -39.04
C LYS A 656 -5.32 17.32 -38.08
N TYR A 657 -6.16 17.25 -37.06
CA TYR A 657 -6.29 18.31 -36.06
C TYR A 657 -5.06 18.41 -35.17
N PHE A 658 -4.48 17.29 -34.78
CA PHE A 658 -3.22 17.18 -34.04
C PHE A 658 -2.12 17.95 -34.76
N GLU A 659 -1.88 17.64 -36.05
CA GLU A 659 -0.89 18.36 -36.85
C GLU A 659 -1.18 19.86 -36.97
N ASN A 660 -2.43 20.23 -37.20
CA ASN A 660 -2.82 21.63 -37.36
C ASN A 660 -2.63 22.42 -36.06
N LEU A 661 -2.95 21.82 -34.92
CA LEU A 661 -2.79 22.45 -33.61
C LEU A 661 -1.30 22.67 -33.30
N VAL A 662 -0.47 21.65 -33.52
CA VAL A 662 0.99 21.73 -33.37
C VAL A 662 1.58 22.80 -34.29
N LYS A 663 1.18 22.84 -35.57
CA LYS A 663 1.64 23.87 -36.54
C LYS A 663 1.24 25.29 -36.12
N ARG A 664 0.00 25.49 -35.62
CA ARG A 664 -0.48 26.81 -35.15
C ARG A 664 0.22 27.27 -33.87
N ARG A 665 0.71 26.33 -33.06
CA ARG A 665 1.41 26.59 -31.79
C ARG A 665 2.90 26.28 -31.88
N ASN A 666 3.49 26.50 -33.05
CA ASN A 666 4.92 26.23 -33.30
C ASN A 666 5.86 26.92 -32.30
N HIS A 667 5.48 28.10 -31.79
CA HIS A 667 6.20 28.83 -30.74
C HIS A 667 6.30 28.04 -29.42
N LEU A 668 5.28 27.24 -29.07
CA LEU A 668 5.35 26.35 -27.90
C LEU A 668 6.30 25.18 -28.16
N THR A 669 6.30 24.64 -29.38
CA THR A 669 7.13 23.48 -29.76
C THR A 669 8.61 23.79 -29.97
N ALA A 670 9.03 25.06 -29.88
CA ALA A 670 10.44 25.42 -29.96
C ALA A 670 11.23 25.00 -28.70
N HIS A 671 10.54 24.77 -27.58
CA HIS A 671 11.17 24.53 -26.27
C HIS A 671 10.78 23.20 -25.61
N ILE A 672 9.84 22.48 -26.22
CA ILE A 672 9.42 21.11 -25.85
C ILE A 672 9.67 20.16 -27.02
N PHE A 673 9.55 18.84 -26.81
CA PHE A 673 9.61 17.90 -27.91
C PHE A 673 8.52 18.18 -28.95
N CYS A 674 8.90 18.26 -30.24
CA CYS A 674 7.94 18.52 -31.32
C CYS A 674 7.03 17.30 -31.54
N PRO A 675 5.72 17.38 -31.22
CA PRO A 675 4.85 16.20 -31.20
C PRO A 675 4.59 15.54 -32.56
N ILE A 676 4.97 16.20 -33.66
CA ILE A 676 4.79 15.69 -35.04
C ILE A 676 6.06 15.03 -35.60
N LYS A 677 7.19 15.04 -34.88
CA LYS A 677 8.41 14.36 -35.32
C LYS A 677 8.23 12.84 -35.19
N PRO A 678 8.36 12.05 -36.27
CA PRO A 678 8.26 10.59 -36.21
C PRO A 678 9.46 9.97 -35.48
N GLY A 679 9.19 8.93 -34.68
CA GLY A 679 10.18 8.02 -34.11
C GLY A 679 10.18 6.66 -34.81
N VAL A 680 10.65 5.63 -34.10
CA VAL A 680 10.53 4.21 -34.50
C VAL A 680 9.05 3.87 -34.76
N GLU A 681 8.77 3.05 -35.78
CA GLU A 681 7.41 2.72 -36.25
C GLU A 681 6.50 3.94 -36.46
N ASN A 682 7.08 5.07 -36.90
CA ASN A 682 6.40 6.35 -37.06
C ASN A 682 5.61 6.81 -35.83
N ARG A 683 6.01 6.42 -34.62
CA ARG A 683 5.36 6.87 -33.39
C ARG A 683 5.50 8.37 -33.19
N ARG A 684 4.58 8.95 -32.43
CA ARG A 684 4.63 10.35 -31.98
C ARG A 684 4.89 10.42 -30.48
N LEU A 685 5.64 11.43 -30.05
CA LEU A 685 6.03 11.59 -28.65
C LEU A 685 5.43 12.88 -28.07
N LEU A 686 4.77 12.75 -26.93
CA LEU A 686 4.41 13.86 -26.06
C LEU A 686 5.38 13.86 -24.89
N ALA A 687 6.31 14.82 -24.85
CA ALA A 687 7.28 14.96 -23.77
C ALA A 687 7.58 16.45 -23.48
N ILE A 688 7.85 16.76 -22.21
CA ILE A 688 8.22 18.12 -21.79
C ILE A 688 9.60 18.51 -22.32
N MET A 689 10.54 17.57 -22.35
CA MET A 689 11.93 17.80 -22.74
C MET A 689 12.19 17.41 -24.19
N ASP A 690 12.98 18.23 -24.88
CA ASP A 690 13.63 17.81 -26.12
C ASP A 690 14.82 16.88 -25.85
N GLU A 691 15.46 16.39 -26.92
CA GLU A 691 16.58 15.46 -26.80
C GLU A 691 17.78 16.06 -26.05
N LYS A 692 18.07 17.36 -26.20
CA LYS A 692 19.19 18.03 -25.51
C LYS A 692 18.96 18.03 -24.00
N LYS A 693 17.78 18.48 -23.56
CA LYS A 693 17.43 18.55 -22.13
C LYS A 693 17.32 17.16 -21.51
N LEU A 694 16.78 16.19 -22.27
CA LEU A 694 16.74 14.79 -21.85
C LEU A 694 18.15 14.26 -21.55
N ARG A 695 19.13 14.51 -22.43
CA ARG A 695 20.52 14.11 -22.19
C ARG A 695 21.10 14.76 -20.93
N GLN A 696 20.84 16.05 -20.69
CA GLN A 696 21.31 16.77 -19.50
C GLN A 696 20.73 16.17 -18.21
N ILE A 697 19.42 15.91 -18.17
CA ILE A 697 18.78 15.29 -17.01
C ILE A 697 19.29 13.87 -16.79
N LEU A 698 19.36 13.04 -17.84
CA LEU A 698 19.82 11.65 -17.71
C LEU A 698 21.28 11.59 -17.24
N THR A 699 22.12 12.52 -17.68
CA THR A 699 23.52 12.59 -17.22
C THR A 699 23.59 12.76 -15.70
N LYS A 700 22.72 13.57 -15.08
CA LYS A 700 22.67 13.70 -13.61
C LYS A 700 21.97 12.51 -12.94
N MET A 701 20.86 12.05 -13.51
CA MET A 701 20.08 10.95 -12.95
C MET A 701 20.90 9.65 -12.87
N LEU A 702 21.78 9.43 -13.86
CA LEU A 702 22.61 8.22 -14.00
C LEU A 702 24.01 8.37 -13.39
N ASP A 703 24.29 9.47 -12.70
CA ASP A 703 25.54 9.68 -11.97
C ASP A 703 25.42 9.09 -10.55
N GLU A 704 26.36 8.23 -10.19
CA GLU A 704 26.39 7.57 -8.88
C GLU A 704 26.73 8.52 -7.73
N GLN A 705 27.39 9.65 -8.03
CA GLN A 705 27.62 10.76 -7.08
C GLN A 705 26.43 11.72 -6.98
N GLU A 706 25.38 11.50 -7.77
CA GLU A 706 24.14 12.26 -7.70
C GLU A 706 22.97 11.32 -7.35
N PHE A 707 22.16 10.93 -8.32
CA PHE A 707 20.90 10.20 -8.07
C PHE A 707 21.02 8.68 -8.17
N LEU A 708 22.00 8.14 -8.89
CA LEU A 708 22.06 6.70 -9.18
C LEU A 708 22.64 5.92 -7.98
N SER A 709 21.76 5.40 -7.13
CA SER A 709 22.11 4.50 -6.03
C SER A 709 22.37 3.08 -6.56
N PRO A 710 23.20 2.26 -5.89
CA PRO A 710 23.26 0.81 -6.12
C PRO A 710 21.90 0.09 -6.04
N HIS A 711 20.89 0.73 -5.42
CA HIS A 711 19.57 0.18 -5.13
C HIS A 711 18.42 0.88 -5.88
N GLY A 712 18.70 1.87 -6.74
CA GLY A 712 17.68 2.58 -7.53
C GLY A 712 18.01 4.05 -7.74
N ILE A 713 16.99 4.88 -7.97
CA ILE A 713 17.13 6.35 -8.05
C ILE A 713 16.79 6.95 -6.69
N ARG A 714 17.74 7.71 -6.13
CA ARG A 714 17.61 8.43 -4.85
C ARG A 714 16.58 9.55 -4.94
N SER A 715 15.93 9.84 -3.81
CA SER A 715 14.94 10.92 -3.72
C SER A 715 15.56 12.33 -3.75
N LEU A 716 16.79 12.46 -3.25
CA LEU A 716 17.62 13.66 -3.30
C LEU A 716 19.01 13.27 -3.80
N SER A 717 19.63 14.14 -4.60
CA SER A 717 20.97 13.92 -5.08
C SER A 717 21.99 13.86 -3.93
N LYS A 718 22.89 12.88 -4.00
CA LYS A 718 24.05 12.75 -3.12
C LYS A 718 25.02 13.94 -3.20
N TYR A 719 24.96 14.75 -4.25
CA TYR A 719 25.68 16.04 -4.34
C TYR A 719 25.42 16.94 -3.12
N HIS A 720 24.20 16.92 -2.57
CA HIS A 720 23.84 17.70 -1.38
C HIS A 720 24.43 17.20 -0.07
N GLN A 721 25.22 16.12 -0.10
CA GLN A 721 26.03 15.68 1.03
C GLN A 721 27.21 16.64 1.28
N GLU A 722 27.88 17.09 0.21
CA GLU A 722 28.99 18.05 0.29
C GLU A 722 28.53 19.49 0.03
N HIS A 723 27.38 19.65 -0.64
CA HIS A 723 26.83 20.93 -1.05
C HIS A 723 25.37 21.09 -0.61
N PRO A 724 25.11 21.17 0.71
CA PRO A 724 23.75 21.36 1.22
C PRO A 724 23.15 22.63 0.64
N TYR A 725 21.88 22.59 0.23
CA TYR A 725 21.20 23.80 -0.22
C TYR A 725 20.73 24.59 1.00
N GLU A 726 21.11 25.86 1.07
CA GLU A 726 20.74 26.78 2.15
C GLU A 726 19.99 28.00 1.59
N PHE A 727 18.84 28.31 2.20
CA PHE A 727 18.08 29.51 1.92
C PHE A 727 18.00 30.38 3.19
N HIS A 728 18.50 31.60 3.12
CA HIS A 728 18.52 32.53 4.25
C HIS A 728 17.40 33.57 4.11
N TRP A 729 16.57 33.71 5.14
CA TRP A 729 15.49 34.69 5.18
C TRP A 729 15.24 35.20 6.59
N ASN A 730 15.20 36.52 6.78
CA ASN A 730 14.93 37.17 8.07
C ASN A 730 15.74 36.60 9.27
N GLY A 731 17.02 36.25 9.05
CA GLY A 731 17.90 35.70 10.09
C GLY A 731 17.68 34.22 10.41
N GLN A 732 16.79 33.53 9.68
CA GLN A 732 16.63 32.08 9.71
C GLN A 732 17.30 31.44 8.49
N THR A 733 17.75 30.20 8.64
CA THR A 733 18.33 29.39 7.58
C THR A 733 17.50 28.14 7.41
N PHE A 734 17.03 27.90 6.18
CA PHE A 734 16.30 26.71 5.79
C PHE A 734 17.21 25.85 4.93
N SER A 735 17.42 24.59 5.28
CA SER A 735 18.37 23.71 4.59
C SER A 735 17.77 22.37 4.15
N ALA A 736 18.33 21.85 3.05
CA ALA A 736 18.08 20.51 2.55
C ALA A 736 19.42 19.81 2.32
N ASN A 737 19.67 18.77 3.12
CA ASN A 737 20.89 17.97 3.13
C ASN A 737 20.58 16.56 2.64
N TYR A 738 21.58 15.89 2.05
CA TYR A 738 21.46 14.47 1.70
C TYR A 738 21.44 13.59 2.95
N GLN A 739 20.41 12.76 3.06
CA GLN A 739 20.15 11.82 4.15
C GLN A 739 19.73 10.49 3.52
N PRO A 740 20.61 9.49 3.43
CA PRO A 740 20.31 8.25 2.72
C PRO A 740 19.27 7.37 3.42
N GLY A 741 19.02 7.56 4.73
CA GLY A 741 18.14 6.73 5.56
C GLY A 741 16.98 7.49 6.19
N GLU A 742 16.77 7.32 7.49
CA GLU A 742 15.74 8.00 8.28
C GLU A 742 15.95 9.53 8.31
N SER A 743 14.89 10.28 8.60
CA SER A 743 14.92 11.75 8.66
C SER A 743 15.51 12.24 9.99
N ASP A 744 16.39 13.23 9.94
CA ASP A 744 16.85 13.92 11.16
C ASP A 744 15.87 14.99 11.69
N SER A 745 14.75 15.21 10.96
CA SER A 745 13.77 16.25 11.20
C SER A 745 12.38 15.66 11.52
N ALA A 746 11.62 16.38 12.34
CA ALA A 746 10.24 16.04 12.70
C ALA A 746 9.17 16.60 11.73
N MET A 747 9.58 17.17 10.59
CA MET A 747 8.64 17.69 9.61
C MET A 747 7.72 16.57 9.12
N PHE A 748 6.40 16.79 9.12
CA PHE A 748 5.37 15.79 8.80
C PHE A 748 5.40 14.52 9.69
N GLY A 749 5.65 14.67 11.00
CA GLY A 749 5.65 13.54 11.95
C GLY A 749 6.98 12.77 11.99
N GLY A 750 7.75 12.82 10.90
CA GLY A 750 9.13 12.36 10.85
C GLY A 750 9.32 10.88 10.52
N ASN A 751 8.27 10.18 10.07
CA ASN A 751 8.27 8.79 9.59
C ASN A 751 8.97 8.65 8.23
N SER A 752 8.66 9.57 7.34
CA SER A 752 9.06 9.50 5.95
C SER A 752 10.27 10.38 5.69
N ASN A 753 11.20 9.88 4.87
CA ASN A 753 12.31 10.68 4.38
C ASN A 753 12.46 10.64 2.85
N TRP A 754 12.28 11.80 2.23
CA TRP A 754 12.45 12.05 0.80
C TRP A 754 13.77 12.78 0.47
N ARG A 755 14.71 12.85 1.43
CA ARG A 755 15.99 13.54 1.28
C ARG A 755 17.17 12.63 0.96
N GLY A 756 16.93 11.50 0.30
CA GLY A 756 17.99 10.60 -0.13
C GLY A 756 17.60 9.14 -0.31
N PRO A 757 16.65 8.55 0.45
CA PRO A 757 16.24 7.17 0.26
C PRO A 757 15.68 6.88 -1.13
N VAL A 758 15.63 5.61 -1.50
CA VAL A 758 15.02 5.09 -2.72
C VAL A 758 13.56 4.76 -2.44
N TRP A 759 12.65 5.39 -3.18
CA TRP A 759 11.21 5.15 -3.11
C TRP A 759 10.73 4.47 -4.37
N VAL A 760 10.04 3.33 -4.20
CA VAL A 760 9.60 2.48 -5.31
C VAL A 760 8.62 3.20 -6.26
N PRO A 761 7.58 3.93 -5.80
CA PRO A 761 6.58 4.52 -6.68
C PRO A 761 7.17 5.42 -7.79
N VAL A 762 8.09 6.33 -7.41
CA VAL A 762 8.69 7.25 -8.38
C VAL A 762 9.68 6.54 -9.29
N ASN A 763 10.41 5.54 -8.78
CA ASN A 763 11.27 4.70 -9.61
C ASN A 763 10.47 3.93 -10.69
N ILE A 764 9.27 3.43 -10.35
CA ILE A 764 8.37 2.78 -11.33
C ILE A 764 7.96 3.76 -12.44
N LEU A 765 7.64 5.01 -12.08
CA LEU A 765 7.28 6.02 -13.08
C LEU A 765 8.47 6.43 -13.96
N ILE A 766 9.68 6.48 -13.41
CA ILE A 766 10.91 6.71 -14.17
C ILE A 766 11.17 5.54 -15.14
N ILE A 767 11.07 4.30 -14.67
CA ILE A 767 11.19 3.11 -15.53
C ILE A 767 10.16 3.15 -16.66
N ARG A 768 8.89 3.42 -16.35
CA ARG A 768 7.82 3.58 -17.34
C ARG A 768 8.18 4.64 -18.39
N ALA A 769 8.71 5.78 -17.94
CA ALA A 769 9.10 6.87 -18.82
C ALA A 769 10.27 6.51 -19.73
N LEU A 770 11.29 5.82 -19.22
CA LEU A 770 12.43 5.33 -19.99
C LEU A 770 12.00 4.30 -21.05
N LEU A 771 11.09 3.39 -20.72
CA LEU A 771 10.53 2.42 -21.68
C LEU A 771 9.71 3.13 -22.76
N ALA A 772 8.90 4.14 -22.39
CA ALA A 772 8.15 4.94 -23.37
C ALA A 772 9.09 5.73 -24.31
N LEU A 773 10.14 6.35 -23.76
CA LEU A 773 11.14 7.05 -24.55
C LEU A 773 11.92 6.07 -25.44
N TYR A 774 12.21 4.86 -24.97
CA TYR A 774 12.83 3.81 -25.79
C TYR A 774 11.92 3.39 -26.96
N ALA A 775 10.63 3.13 -26.71
CA ALA A 775 9.68 2.78 -27.76
C ALA A 775 9.61 3.85 -28.89
N TYR A 776 9.93 5.11 -28.56
CA TYR A 776 10.03 6.20 -29.53
C TYR A 776 11.40 6.31 -30.21
N TYR A 777 12.51 6.36 -29.45
CA TYR A 777 13.85 6.61 -29.98
C TYR A 777 14.56 5.36 -30.53
N GLY A 778 14.21 4.18 -30.01
CA GLY A 778 14.90 2.92 -30.24
C GLY A 778 16.38 2.98 -29.85
N GLU A 779 17.19 2.20 -30.56
CA GLU A 779 18.64 2.13 -30.36
C GLU A 779 19.39 3.45 -30.68
N ASN A 780 18.74 4.40 -31.37
CA ASN A 780 19.40 5.63 -31.81
C ASN A 780 19.74 6.59 -30.66
N PHE A 781 19.00 6.52 -29.54
CA PHE A 781 19.32 7.29 -28.35
C PHE A 781 20.23 6.48 -27.45
N GLN A 782 21.51 6.86 -27.44
CA GLN A 782 22.54 6.30 -26.55
C GLN A 782 22.93 7.34 -25.51
N ILE A 783 23.11 6.89 -24.27
CA ILE A 783 23.60 7.70 -23.14
C ILE A 783 24.60 6.88 -22.33
N GLU A 784 25.57 7.57 -21.73
CA GLU A 784 26.51 6.93 -20.82
C GLU A 784 25.79 6.46 -19.55
N CYS A 785 25.96 5.20 -19.16
CA CYS A 785 25.27 4.63 -18.00
C CYS A 785 26.10 3.51 -17.33
N PRO A 786 26.57 3.71 -16.08
CA PRO A 786 26.50 4.96 -15.30
C PRO A 786 27.24 6.13 -15.95
N THR A 787 26.89 7.36 -15.62
CA THR A 787 27.61 8.56 -16.07
C THR A 787 29.08 8.48 -15.67
N GLY A 788 30.00 8.78 -16.60
CA GLY A 788 31.45 8.66 -16.39
C GLY A 788 32.04 7.25 -16.52
N SER A 789 31.24 6.21 -16.81
CA SER A 789 31.71 4.82 -16.93
C SER A 789 32.34 4.45 -18.29
N GLY A 790 32.16 5.28 -19.32
CA GLY A 790 32.47 5.01 -20.72
C GLY A 790 31.50 4.06 -21.43
N ARG A 791 30.56 3.43 -20.71
CA ARG A 791 29.59 2.48 -21.26
C ARG A 791 28.38 3.21 -21.82
N GLN A 792 28.13 3.08 -23.12
CA GLN A 792 26.92 3.57 -23.76
C GLN A 792 25.79 2.54 -23.65
N CYS A 793 24.61 3.00 -23.27
CA CYS A 793 23.39 2.22 -23.16
C CYS A 793 22.24 2.96 -23.84
N ASN A 794 21.30 2.20 -24.41
CA ASN A 794 20.00 2.77 -24.79
C ASN A 794 19.05 2.85 -23.58
N LEU A 795 17.89 3.47 -23.77
CA LEU A 795 16.94 3.73 -22.70
C LEU A 795 16.27 2.46 -22.13
N PHE A 796 16.11 1.39 -22.92
CA PHE A 796 15.66 0.09 -22.40
C PHE A 796 16.67 -0.50 -21.43
N GLN A 797 17.95 -0.49 -21.81
CA GLN A 797 19.04 -1.01 -20.97
C GLN A 797 19.19 -0.20 -19.68
N VAL A 798 18.98 1.12 -19.74
CA VAL A 798 18.93 1.98 -18.54
C VAL A 798 17.74 1.59 -17.64
N ALA A 799 16.54 1.45 -18.20
CA ALA A 799 15.35 1.04 -17.45
C ALA A 799 15.55 -0.33 -16.77
N ARG A 800 16.08 -1.31 -17.51
CA ARG A 800 16.40 -2.65 -17.01
C ARG A 800 17.46 -2.60 -15.91
N MET A 801 18.48 -1.76 -16.04
CA MET A 801 19.50 -1.59 -14.99
C MET A 801 18.87 -1.08 -13.68
N ILE A 802 18.02 -0.05 -13.75
CA ILE A 802 17.34 0.49 -12.56
C ILE A 802 16.43 -0.56 -11.94
N ALA A 803 15.65 -1.28 -12.75
CA ALA A 803 14.80 -2.37 -12.28
C ALA A 803 15.60 -3.48 -11.59
N VAL A 804 16.74 -3.89 -12.16
CA VAL A 804 17.63 -4.89 -11.54
C VAL A 804 18.18 -4.40 -10.20
N ARG A 805 18.55 -3.12 -10.07
CA ARG A 805 19.02 -2.53 -8.80
C ARG A 805 17.93 -2.57 -7.72
N LEU A 806 16.68 -2.26 -8.07
CA LEU A 806 15.54 -2.37 -7.15
C LEU A 806 15.28 -3.83 -6.73
N LEU A 807 15.30 -4.76 -7.69
CA LEU A 807 15.09 -6.18 -7.40
C LEU A 807 16.22 -6.78 -6.55
N HIS A 808 17.45 -6.30 -6.73
CA HIS A 808 18.61 -6.76 -5.96
C HIS A 808 18.46 -6.49 -4.46
N ILE A 809 17.67 -5.48 -4.05
CA ILE A 809 17.36 -5.21 -2.64
C ILE A 809 16.86 -6.47 -1.93
N PHE A 810 16.07 -7.28 -2.63
CA PHE A 810 15.45 -8.49 -2.08
C PHE A 810 16.20 -9.76 -2.42
N LEU A 811 17.12 -9.75 -3.39
CA LEU A 811 17.84 -10.96 -3.79
C LEU A 811 19.03 -11.22 -2.86
N PRO A 812 19.39 -12.49 -2.62
CA PRO A 812 20.60 -12.80 -1.91
C PRO A 812 21.82 -12.48 -2.77
N ASP A 813 22.85 -11.89 -2.15
CA ASP A 813 24.16 -11.69 -2.74
C ASP A 813 24.98 -13.00 -2.79
N GLU A 814 26.25 -12.90 -3.17
CA GLU A 814 27.17 -14.04 -3.23
C GLU A 814 27.43 -14.71 -1.87
N TYR A 815 27.16 -14.01 -0.76
CA TYR A 815 27.25 -14.51 0.62
C TYR A 815 25.91 -15.00 1.18
N GLY A 816 24.84 -14.94 0.37
CA GLY A 816 23.49 -15.31 0.78
C GLY A 816 22.77 -14.24 1.61
N ARG A 817 23.30 -13.00 1.66
CA ARG A 817 22.73 -11.88 2.42
C ARG A 817 21.86 -11.01 1.53
N ARG A 818 20.78 -10.44 2.08
CA ARG A 818 19.86 -9.56 1.34
C ARG A 818 20.02 -8.11 1.83
N PRO A 819 20.17 -7.12 0.93
CA PRO A 819 20.24 -5.71 1.33
C PRO A 819 19.05 -5.24 2.18
N VAL A 820 17.83 -5.71 1.88
CA VAL A 820 16.59 -5.34 2.60
C VAL A 820 16.67 -5.53 4.12
N PHE A 821 17.48 -6.47 4.60
CA PHE A 821 17.65 -6.75 6.03
C PHE A 821 18.79 -5.96 6.69
N GLY A 822 19.52 -5.14 5.92
CA GLY A 822 20.63 -4.32 6.39
C GLY A 822 21.63 -5.11 7.25
N GLY A 823 21.98 -4.53 8.40
CA GLY A 823 22.90 -5.14 9.37
C GLY A 823 22.30 -6.22 10.27
N THR A 824 21.01 -6.55 10.15
CA THR A 824 20.32 -7.39 11.13
C THR A 824 20.62 -8.88 10.95
N GLU A 825 21.65 -9.37 11.65
CA GLU A 825 22.20 -10.73 11.49
C GLU A 825 21.17 -11.86 11.59
N LYS A 826 20.15 -11.69 12.43
CA LYS A 826 19.07 -12.69 12.59
C LYS A 826 18.34 -12.95 11.28
N PHE A 827 17.99 -11.88 10.56
CA PHE A 827 17.35 -11.97 9.25
C PHE A 827 18.33 -12.39 8.15
N GLN A 828 19.63 -12.15 8.30
CA GLN A 828 20.60 -12.52 7.27
C GLN A 828 20.93 -14.01 7.28
N THR A 829 21.08 -14.60 8.47
CA THR A 829 21.74 -15.91 8.61
C THR A 829 20.85 -17.01 9.17
N ASP A 830 19.79 -16.67 9.91
CA ASP A 830 18.95 -17.68 10.55
C ASP A 830 18.01 -18.35 9.52
N PRO A 831 18.04 -19.69 9.40
CA PRO A 831 17.23 -20.42 8.41
C PRO A 831 15.72 -20.32 8.64
N HIS A 832 15.27 -19.82 9.80
CA HIS A 832 13.87 -19.59 10.10
C HIS A 832 13.43 -18.13 9.89
N TRP A 833 14.34 -17.25 9.48
CA TRP A 833 14.08 -15.81 9.30
C TRP A 833 14.46 -15.30 7.92
N ARG A 834 15.57 -15.79 7.34
CA ARG A 834 16.16 -15.24 6.10
C ARG A 834 15.32 -15.31 4.84
N ASP A 835 14.29 -16.16 4.85
CA ASP A 835 13.37 -16.36 3.74
C ASP A 835 11.99 -15.73 4.04
N CYS A 836 11.82 -15.07 5.19
CA CYS A 836 10.64 -14.31 5.56
C CYS A 836 10.82 -12.85 5.17
N LEU A 837 10.33 -12.48 3.98
CA LEU A 837 10.55 -11.15 3.40
C LEU A 837 9.61 -10.12 4.02
N LEU A 838 10.14 -8.90 4.20
CA LEU A 838 9.42 -7.71 4.60
C LEU A 838 9.52 -6.69 3.46
N PHE A 839 8.45 -5.95 3.21
CA PHE A 839 8.38 -4.99 2.12
C PHE A 839 8.17 -3.62 2.73
N TYR A 840 9.26 -2.86 2.76
CA TYR A 840 9.35 -1.62 3.50
C TYR A 840 8.81 -0.43 2.72
N GLU A 841 8.65 0.69 3.43
CA GLU A 841 8.15 1.93 2.88
C GLU A 841 9.10 2.54 1.85
N TYR A 842 10.37 2.60 2.25
CA TYR A 842 11.48 3.07 1.44
C TYR A 842 12.76 2.33 1.81
N PHE A 843 13.80 2.55 1.01
CA PHE A 843 15.07 1.85 1.16
C PHE A 843 16.22 2.82 1.29
N HIS A 844 17.16 2.51 2.17
CA HIS A 844 18.34 3.33 2.38
C HIS A 844 19.14 3.49 1.07
N GLY A 845 19.49 4.73 0.75
CA GLY A 845 20.06 5.11 -0.54
C GLY A 845 21.43 4.51 -0.85
N GLU A 846 22.17 4.01 0.16
CA GLU A 846 23.54 3.53 -0.05
C GLU A 846 23.73 2.01 0.15
N ASP A 847 22.93 1.37 1.01
CA ASP A 847 23.08 -0.05 1.36
C ASP A 847 21.79 -0.87 1.18
N GLY A 848 20.67 -0.21 0.84
CA GLY A 848 19.41 -0.87 0.48
C GLY A 848 18.62 -1.44 1.66
N SER A 849 18.96 -1.11 2.91
CA SER A 849 18.18 -1.55 4.07
C SER A 849 16.75 -1.02 3.98
N GLY A 850 15.77 -1.86 4.33
CA GLY A 850 14.38 -1.42 4.44
C GLY A 850 14.16 -0.50 5.64
N LEU A 851 13.35 0.55 5.45
CA LEU A 851 13.06 1.60 6.44
C LEU A 851 11.59 2.02 6.38
N GLY A 852 11.09 2.64 7.46
CA GLY A 852 9.67 2.96 7.64
C GLY A 852 8.81 1.71 7.78
N ALA A 853 7.52 1.81 7.45
CA ALA A 853 6.57 0.71 7.59
C ALA A 853 7.07 -0.61 6.99
N SER A 854 7.23 -1.65 7.81
CA SER A 854 7.83 -2.93 7.38
C SER A 854 6.90 -3.85 6.58
N HIS A 855 5.59 -3.59 6.61
CA HIS A 855 4.58 -4.33 5.86
C HIS A 855 3.86 -3.43 4.86
N GLN A 856 4.61 -2.46 4.32
CA GLN A 856 4.19 -1.69 3.16
C GLN A 856 4.22 -2.50 1.86
N THR A 857 3.70 -3.73 1.93
CA THR A 857 3.16 -4.52 0.80
C THR A 857 1.89 -3.86 0.23
N GLY A 858 1.87 -2.54 0.19
CA GLY A 858 1.07 -1.68 -0.65
C GLY A 858 1.88 -1.36 -1.91
N TRP A 859 2.49 -0.19 -2.01
CA TRP A 859 3.21 0.16 -3.23
C TRP A 859 4.45 -0.69 -3.49
N THR A 860 5.12 -1.22 -2.45
CA THR A 860 6.32 -2.04 -2.63
C THR A 860 5.97 -3.42 -3.19
N GLY A 861 4.69 -3.81 -3.11
CA GLY A 861 4.15 -4.99 -3.82
C GLY A 861 4.35 -4.94 -5.34
N VAL A 862 4.56 -3.77 -5.93
CA VAL A 862 4.86 -3.61 -7.37
C VAL A 862 6.15 -4.30 -7.82
N MET A 863 7.02 -4.72 -6.89
CA MET A 863 8.17 -5.58 -7.19
C MET A 863 7.74 -6.87 -7.92
N ALA A 864 6.54 -7.38 -7.65
CA ALA A 864 5.93 -8.47 -8.40
C ALA A 864 5.76 -8.15 -9.88
N ALA A 865 5.24 -6.96 -10.19
CA ALA A 865 5.06 -6.49 -11.57
C ALA A 865 6.41 -6.28 -12.27
N LEU A 866 7.42 -5.72 -11.58
CA LEU A 866 8.77 -5.57 -12.14
C LEU A 866 9.41 -6.93 -12.51
N LEU A 867 9.26 -7.94 -11.65
CA LEU A 867 9.74 -9.30 -11.94
C LEU A 867 9.07 -9.88 -13.19
N SER A 868 7.74 -9.73 -13.31
CA SER A 868 7.01 -10.20 -14.49
C SER A 868 7.42 -9.48 -15.77
N ILE A 869 7.54 -8.14 -15.72
CA ILE A 869 7.95 -7.32 -16.86
C ILE A 869 9.36 -7.69 -17.29
N PHE A 870 10.37 -7.54 -16.44
CA PHE A 870 11.77 -7.74 -16.84
C PHE A 870 12.20 -9.21 -16.88
N GLY A 871 11.35 -10.14 -16.45
CA GLY A 871 11.50 -11.57 -16.70
C GLY A 871 10.94 -12.02 -18.05
N SER A 872 10.22 -11.16 -18.78
CA SER A 872 9.57 -11.52 -20.05
C SER A 872 9.79 -10.54 -21.20
N LEU A 873 9.96 -9.26 -20.90
CA LEU A 873 10.02 -8.19 -21.89
C LEU A 873 11.37 -8.20 -22.60
N GLU A 874 11.35 -8.40 -23.91
CA GLU A 874 12.54 -8.26 -24.74
C GLU A 874 12.66 -6.87 -25.38
N GLU A 875 13.90 -6.49 -25.67
CA GLU A 875 14.25 -5.16 -26.17
C GLU A 875 13.66 -4.90 -27.56
N GLU A 876 13.68 -5.91 -28.43
CA GLU A 876 13.14 -5.88 -29.78
C GLU A 876 11.60 -5.79 -29.77
N GLU A 877 10.94 -6.54 -28.88
CA GLU A 877 9.47 -6.54 -28.77
C GLU A 877 8.94 -5.16 -28.37
N LEU A 878 9.60 -4.48 -27.42
CA LEU A 878 9.21 -3.13 -27.05
C LEU A 878 9.43 -2.12 -28.19
N ALA A 879 10.48 -2.30 -29.00
CA ALA A 879 10.74 -1.45 -30.15
C ALA A 879 9.72 -1.67 -31.27
N GLU A 880 9.26 -2.91 -31.49
CA GLU A 880 8.30 -3.25 -32.54
C GLU A 880 6.86 -2.98 -32.10
N LEU A 881 6.44 -3.50 -30.94
CA LEU A 881 5.07 -3.49 -30.45
C LEU A 881 4.76 -2.26 -29.59
N GLY A 882 5.76 -1.59 -29.02
CA GLY A 882 5.57 -0.39 -28.22
C GLY A 882 5.02 -0.68 -26.83
N MET A 883 4.46 0.35 -26.18
CA MET A 883 4.10 0.30 -24.76
C MET A 883 2.94 -0.65 -24.41
N GLN A 884 2.23 -1.19 -25.41
CA GLN A 884 1.15 -2.17 -25.21
C GLN A 884 1.67 -3.56 -24.77
N GLU A 885 2.96 -3.84 -24.94
CA GLU A 885 3.55 -5.11 -24.51
C GLU A 885 3.59 -5.25 -22.99
N ILE A 886 3.82 -4.15 -22.27
CA ILE A 886 3.86 -4.16 -20.80
C ILE A 886 2.55 -4.64 -20.17
N PRO A 887 1.37 -4.06 -20.50
CA PRO A 887 0.11 -4.57 -19.96
C PRO A 887 -0.22 -5.99 -20.44
N ALA A 888 0.22 -6.41 -21.64
CA ALA A 888 0.04 -7.78 -22.12
C ALA A 888 0.80 -8.80 -21.25
N ILE A 889 2.06 -8.50 -20.92
CA ILE A 889 2.86 -9.30 -19.98
C ILE A 889 2.20 -9.40 -18.61
N LEU A 890 1.70 -8.28 -18.08
CA LEU A 890 1.02 -8.26 -16.78
C LEU A 890 -0.34 -8.98 -16.80
N ALA A 891 -0.99 -9.06 -17.96
CA ALA A 891 -2.21 -9.86 -18.17
C ALA A 891 -1.92 -11.37 -18.25
N GLY A 892 -0.64 -11.76 -18.36
CA GLY A 892 -0.22 -13.14 -18.63
C GLY A 892 -0.39 -13.56 -20.09
N ASN A 893 -0.64 -12.61 -20.99
CA ASN A 893 -0.78 -12.84 -22.42
C ASN A 893 0.57 -12.62 -23.09
N ASN A 894 1.38 -13.67 -23.16
CA ASN A 894 2.61 -13.61 -23.93
C ASN A 894 2.42 -14.38 -25.24
N SER A 895 2.63 -13.67 -26.33
CA SER A 895 2.83 -14.20 -27.67
C SER A 895 3.88 -15.33 -27.60
N VAL A 896 3.52 -16.52 -28.08
CA VAL A 896 4.46 -17.63 -28.31
C VAL A 896 5.14 -17.46 -29.66
#